data_AF-A0A8H8C6C8-F1
#
_entry.id   AF-A0A8H8C6C8-F1
#
_cell.length_a   1.000
_cell.length_b   1.000
_cell.length_c   1.000
_cell.angle_alpha   90.00
_cell.angle_beta   90.00
_cell.angle_gamma   90.00
#
_symmetry.space_group_name_H-M   'P 1'
#
loop_
_entity.id
_entity.type
_entity.pdbx_description
1 polymer ?
#
loop_
_entity_poly.entity_id
_entity_poly.type
_entity_poly.pdbx_seq_one_letter_code
_entity_poly.pdbx_strand_id
1 'polypeptide(L)'
;MNRLLELMKPLDGSPVAITYAVLILGLSLFVAQTLIAWNRLRHVKGPWLAGFSKLWLIRTVSGGRMHWEFVNVNKQYGSLARIGPNQLVTSDPNQMRRMLGVRSTYTRSDWYIGMKFDPSRENVESERDEGKHNVLRAKMAAGYSGKELENMEEKIDENVANLITLIEKYLTTGTEFKPFDFGRKAQYFTLDVITHLAFGKAFGFVTSDSDVYEYIKTVEQTLPAAMMVTVLPWMNWLLQTKLVKGILPSEKDPIGFGKLMGIAKETVSKRFGPNAEETGNDMMGSFIRHGLTKDEAESESIFQIIAGSDTTASAIRIIFLNLMSNPRTLARLRSEMSQSSISSPIRDVEARTMPYLQAIIKEGLRYWPPVVGLMAKQVPPEGDVINGIFIPGGTSIGYNGFGIFRSKDIFGEDADTFRPERWLEGPPEKQKELEQTFDLIFSFGKYQCLGRNVALMELNKVFVEIGRKTIGGHTWETDKKYLAAVKAWNIPSDLLLGPCILFAWVGSFKKLVLQSESAETQAACWTAQLLGIVDYDIDIGEANMKGGIEHAAVRTAKMAAANERKMRGAGWAGMMVMDQQMFNRHIQMKWAREGKGSFAIGPSEISPYDFAVAGYVDCAGLPPFAYQTAAQLPASRTAMFVGTLFCNIQDLNQ
;
A
#
# COMPACT_ATOMS: atom_id res chain seq x y z
N MET A 1 -31.04 5.15 -50.78
CA MET A 1 -31.13 3.71 -51.10
C MET A 1 -30.89 3.44 -52.58
N ASN A 2 -31.77 3.85 -53.51
CA ASN A 2 -31.66 3.47 -54.93
C ASN A 2 -30.35 3.90 -55.62
N ARG A 3 -29.80 5.10 -55.35
CA ARG A 3 -28.47 5.50 -55.86
C ARG A 3 -27.29 4.69 -55.30
N LEU A 4 -27.44 4.10 -54.10
CA LEU A 4 -26.43 3.20 -53.52
C LEU A 4 -26.47 1.82 -54.22
N LEU A 5 -27.66 1.36 -54.60
CA LEU A 5 -27.83 0.11 -55.37
C LEU A 5 -27.28 0.22 -56.80
N GLU A 6 -27.33 1.40 -57.43
CA GLU A 6 -26.71 1.59 -58.76
C GLU A 6 -25.18 1.60 -58.73
N LEU A 7 -24.58 2.15 -57.67
CA LEU A 7 -23.12 2.11 -57.44
C LEU A 7 -22.56 0.68 -57.22
N MET A 8 -23.42 -0.30 -56.93
CA MET A 8 -23.04 -1.71 -56.75
C MET A 8 -23.15 -2.55 -58.03
N LYS A 9 -23.68 -1.99 -59.14
CA LYS A 9 -23.87 -2.72 -60.41
C LYS A 9 -22.59 -3.27 -61.09
N PRO A 10 -21.38 -2.69 -60.95
CA PRO A 10 -20.16 -3.23 -61.60
C PRO A 10 -19.36 -4.18 -60.70
N LEU A 11 -19.94 -4.67 -59.59
CA LEU A 11 -19.34 -5.75 -58.82
C LEU A 11 -19.70 -7.08 -59.49
N ASP A 12 -19.00 -7.40 -60.59
CA ASP A 12 -18.92 -8.77 -61.10
C ASP A 12 -18.62 -9.70 -59.93
N GLY A 13 -19.39 -10.80 -59.82
CA GLY A 13 -19.54 -11.65 -58.64
C GLY A 13 -18.30 -12.41 -58.13
N SER A 14 -17.11 -11.94 -58.51
CA SER A 14 -15.83 -12.30 -57.91
C SER A 14 -15.88 -12.15 -56.38
N PRO A 15 -15.33 -13.11 -55.61
CA PRO A 15 -15.20 -12.99 -54.15
C PRO A 15 -14.43 -11.74 -53.71
N VAL A 16 -13.55 -11.22 -54.56
CA VAL A 16 -12.76 -10.01 -54.34
C VAL A 16 -13.66 -8.76 -54.28
N ALA A 17 -14.57 -8.60 -55.25
CA ALA A 17 -15.52 -7.49 -55.30
C ALA A 17 -16.44 -7.46 -54.06
N ILE A 18 -16.94 -8.63 -53.65
CA ILE A 18 -17.75 -8.79 -52.44
C ILE A 18 -16.93 -8.44 -51.18
N THR A 19 -15.67 -8.89 -51.10
CA THR A 19 -14.77 -8.60 -49.98
C THR A 19 -14.54 -7.10 -49.83
N TYR A 20 -14.24 -6.38 -50.91
CA TYR A 20 -14.09 -4.93 -50.87
C TYR A 20 -15.38 -4.22 -50.44
N ALA A 21 -16.55 -4.64 -50.94
CA ALA A 21 -17.83 -4.06 -50.55
C ALA A 21 -18.10 -4.24 -49.04
N VAL A 22 -17.82 -5.43 -48.48
CA VAL A 22 -17.94 -5.71 -47.03
C VAL A 22 -16.96 -4.88 -46.20
N LEU A 23 -15.70 -4.75 -46.64
CA LEU A 23 -14.69 -3.93 -45.96
C LEU A 23 -15.04 -2.43 -45.96
N ILE A 24 -15.50 -1.91 -47.10
CA ILE A 24 -15.93 -0.51 -47.24
C ILE A 24 -17.17 -0.24 -46.37
N LEU A 25 -18.15 -1.16 -46.35
CA LEU A 25 -19.32 -1.04 -45.49
C LEU A 25 -18.94 -1.07 -44.00
N GLY A 26 -18.09 -2.01 -43.59
CA GLY A 26 -17.58 -2.11 -42.22
C GLY A 26 -16.83 -0.86 -41.78
N LEU A 27 -15.93 -0.34 -42.62
CA LEU A 27 -15.21 0.91 -42.35
C LEU A 27 -16.18 2.11 -42.28
N SER A 28 -17.17 2.20 -43.17
CA SER A 28 -18.17 3.27 -43.18
C SER A 28 -19.02 3.26 -41.91
N LEU A 29 -19.46 2.09 -41.46
CA LEU A 29 -20.20 1.92 -40.21
C LEU A 29 -19.34 2.26 -38.99
N PHE A 30 -18.07 1.84 -38.97
CA PHE A 30 -17.12 2.18 -37.91
C PHE A 30 -16.88 3.70 -37.81
N VAL A 31 -16.67 4.37 -38.95
CA VAL A 31 -16.51 5.84 -39.00
C VAL A 31 -17.80 6.54 -38.56
N ALA A 32 -18.96 6.10 -39.03
CA ALA A 32 -20.25 6.67 -38.62
C ALA A 32 -20.50 6.54 -37.11
N GLN A 33 -20.29 5.35 -36.53
CA GLN A 33 -20.39 5.12 -35.09
C GLN A 33 -19.40 5.99 -34.30
N THR A 34 -18.18 6.12 -34.80
CA THR A 34 -17.14 6.96 -34.20
C THR A 34 -17.53 8.44 -34.19
N LEU A 35 -18.06 8.97 -35.30
CA LEU A 35 -18.51 10.36 -35.40
C LEU A 35 -19.75 10.63 -34.52
N ILE A 36 -20.68 9.68 -34.43
CA ILE A 36 -21.84 9.76 -33.52
C ILE A 36 -21.37 9.79 -32.06
N ALA A 37 -20.49 8.85 -31.66
CA ALA A 37 -19.93 8.80 -30.31
C ALA A 37 -19.10 10.05 -29.98
N TRP A 38 -18.32 10.56 -30.95
CA TRP A 38 -17.60 11.82 -30.82
C TRP A 38 -18.56 12.98 -30.55
N ASN A 39 -19.59 13.17 -31.38
CA ASN A 39 -20.54 14.29 -31.28
C ASN A 39 -21.39 14.22 -30.00
N ARG A 40 -21.74 13.02 -29.50
CA ARG A 40 -22.48 12.85 -28.23
C ARG A 40 -21.74 13.33 -26.99
N LEU A 41 -20.39 13.37 -27.02
CA LEU A 41 -19.54 13.69 -25.88
C LEU A 41 -18.43 14.71 -26.22
N ARG A 42 -18.58 15.48 -27.30
CA ARG A 42 -17.59 16.47 -27.78
C ARG A 42 -17.34 17.63 -26.82
N HIS A 43 -18.30 17.87 -25.91
CA HIS A 43 -18.26 18.90 -24.89
C HIS A 43 -17.53 18.45 -23.61
N VAL A 44 -17.33 17.15 -23.41
CA VAL A 44 -16.55 16.61 -22.29
C VAL A 44 -15.08 16.51 -22.71
N LYS A 45 -14.21 17.24 -22.01
CA LYS A 45 -12.76 17.30 -22.29
C LYS A 45 -12.06 16.00 -21.90
N GLY A 46 -10.95 15.71 -22.56
CA GLY A 46 -10.11 14.53 -22.31
C GLY A 46 -8.98 14.40 -23.35
N PRO A 47 -8.12 13.37 -23.25
CA PRO A 47 -7.06 13.12 -24.22
C PRO A 47 -7.61 12.98 -25.65
N TRP A 48 -6.96 13.62 -26.63
CA TRP A 48 -7.49 13.75 -27.99
C TRP A 48 -7.90 12.41 -28.65
N LEU A 49 -7.05 11.37 -28.53
CA LEU A 49 -7.32 10.03 -29.07
C LEU A 49 -8.55 9.35 -28.44
N ALA A 50 -8.89 9.66 -27.19
CA ALA A 50 -10.05 9.13 -26.48
C ALA A 50 -11.37 9.61 -27.10
N GLY A 51 -11.37 10.74 -27.83
CA GLY A 51 -12.54 11.24 -28.54
C GLY A 51 -13.00 10.35 -29.69
N PHE A 52 -12.07 9.58 -30.29
CA PHE A 52 -12.29 8.83 -31.53
C PHE A 52 -12.07 7.32 -31.40
N SER A 53 -11.27 6.86 -30.45
CA SER A 53 -10.93 5.43 -30.33
C SER A 53 -10.69 5.00 -28.89
N LYS A 54 -10.79 3.69 -28.63
CA LYS A 54 -10.34 3.10 -27.37
C LYS A 54 -8.79 2.96 -27.29
N LEU A 55 -8.01 3.38 -28.29
CA LEU A 55 -6.55 3.17 -28.32
C LEU A 55 -5.82 3.81 -27.14
N TRP A 56 -6.26 5.00 -26.71
CA TRP A 56 -5.71 5.65 -25.52
C TRP A 56 -5.97 4.81 -24.25
N LEU A 57 -7.20 4.30 -24.10
CA LEU A 57 -7.57 3.47 -22.96
C LEU A 57 -6.84 2.12 -23.00
N ILE A 58 -6.74 1.47 -24.16
CA ILE A 58 -5.96 0.23 -24.37
C ILE A 58 -4.52 0.44 -23.89
N ARG A 59 -3.81 1.45 -24.40
CA ARG A 59 -2.44 1.78 -23.96
C ARG A 59 -2.35 1.99 -22.45
N THR A 60 -3.32 2.69 -21.88
CA THR A 60 -3.39 3.02 -20.45
C THR A 60 -3.59 1.77 -19.57
N VAL A 61 -4.43 0.83 -20.01
CA VAL A 61 -4.69 -0.44 -19.30
C VAL A 61 -3.51 -1.40 -19.46
N SER A 62 -3.05 -1.64 -20.70
CA SER A 62 -1.93 -2.53 -20.99
C SER A 62 -0.60 -2.07 -20.37
N GLY A 63 -0.46 -0.76 -20.11
CA GLY A 63 0.74 -0.19 -19.48
C GLY A 63 0.84 -0.35 -17.96
N GLY A 64 -0.16 -0.95 -17.30
CA GLY A 64 -0.16 -1.18 -15.83
C GLY A 64 -0.24 0.07 -14.95
N ARG A 65 -0.28 1.28 -15.53
CA ARG A 65 -0.26 2.58 -14.84
C ARG A 65 -1.60 3.32 -14.86
N MET A 66 -2.69 2.61 -15.18
CA MET A 66 -4.06 3.12 -15.29
C MET A 66 -4.44 4.15 -14.21
N HIS A 67 -4.17 3.84 -12.95
CA HIS A 67 -4.53 4.67 -11.79
C HIS A 67 -3.84 6.03 -11.80
N TRP A 68 -2.55 6.10 -12.17
CA TRP A 68 -1.81 7.36 -12.34
C TRP A 68 -2.30 8.15 -13.56
N GLU A 69 -2.54 7.48 -14.69
CA GLU A 69 -3.03 8.14 -15.90
C GLU A 69 -4.42 8.77 -15.70
N PHE A 70 -5.31 8.12 -14.94
CA PHE A 70 -6.60 8.72 -14.57
C PHE A 70 -6.46 9.91 -13.62
N VAL A 71 -5.52 9.87 -12.66
CA VAL A 71 -5.19 11.05 -11.83
C VAL A 71 -4.71 12.20 -12.71
N ASN A 72 -3.83 11.96 -13.68
CA ASN A 72 -3.34 12.98 -14.60
C ASN A 72 -4.47 13.55 -15.47
N VAL A 73 -5.34 12.68 -16.01
CA VAL A 73 -6.52 13.08 -16.79
C VAL A 73 -7.48 13.94 -15.95
N ASN A 74 -7.79 13.55 -14.71
CA ASN A 74 -8.69 14.35 -13.86
C ASN A 74 -8.04 15.68 -13.42
N LYS A 75 -6.72 15.69 -13.14
CA LYS A 75 -5.97 16.94 -12.86
C LYS A 75 -5.96 17.89 -14.07
N GLN A 76 -5.86 17.37 -15.30
CA GLN A 76 -5.76 18.19 -16.52
C GLN A 76 -7.10 18.68 -17.05
N TYR A 77 -8.14 17.84 -17.02
CA TYR A 77 -9.42 18.09 -17.70
C TYR A 77 -10.59 18.36 -16.75
N GLY A 78 -10.40 18.17 -15.43
CA GLY A 78 -11.41 18.34 -14.40
C GLY A 78 -11.94 17.01 -13.85
N SER A 79 -12.79 17.10 -12.82
CA SER A 79 -13.28 15.93 -12.09
C SER A 79 -14.02 14.93 -12.97
N LEU A 80 -14.75 15.36 -14.01
CA LEU A 80 -15.35 14.51 -15.04
C LEU A 80 -14.61 14.68 -16.37
N ALA A 81 -13.96 13.62 -16.85
CA ALA A 81 -13.14 13.66 -18.06
C ALA A 81 -13.41 12.47 -18.99
N ARG A 82 -13.17 12.64 -20.29
CA ARG A 82 -13.37 11.62 -21.34
C ARG A 82 -12.13 10.73 -21.50
N ILE A 83 -12.33 9.41 -21.43
CA ILE A 83 -11.27 8.39 -21.56
C ILE A 83 -11.52 7.39 -22.69
N GLY A 84 -12.68 7.46 -23.36
CA GLY A 84 -12.94 6.72 -24.60
C GLY A 84 -14.16 7.27 -25.35
N PRO A 85 -14.53 6.67 -26.49
CA PRO A 85 -15.60 7.18 -27.35
C PRO A 85 -16.95 7.27 -26.63
N ASN A 86 -17.23 6.37 -25.70
CA ASN A 86 -18.44 6.36 -24.85
C ASN A 86 -18.07 6.12 -23.36
N GLN A 87 -16.85 6.46 -22.96
CA GLN A 87 -16.29 6.20 -21.63
C GLN A 87 -15.79 7.49 -21.00
N LEU A 88 -16.27 7.79 -19.80
CA LEU A 88 -15.83 8.89 -18.94
C LEU A 88 -15.22 8.33 -17.65
N VAL A 89 -14.43 9.15 -16.96
CA VAL A 89 -13.92 8.88 -15.62
C VAL A 89 -14.22 10.06 -14.70
N THR A 90 -14.69 9.77 -13.48
CA THR A 90 -14.94 10.77 -12.44
C THR A 90 -14.00 10.62 -11.24
N SER A 91 -13.43 11.71 -10.74
CA SER A 91 -12.73 11.76 -9.45
C SER A 91 -13.56 12.46 -8.34
N ASP A 92 -14.86 12.63 -8.55
CA ASP A 92 -15.78 13.20 -7.55
C ASP A 92 -16.40 12.09 -6.67
N PRO A 93 -16.16 12.09 -5.35
CA PRO A 93 -16.76 11.11 -4.44
C PRO A 93 -18.29 11.23 -4.33
N ASN A 94 -18.87 12.41 -4.55
CA ASN A 94 -20.32 12.60 -4.52
C ASN A 94 -20.99 11.98 -5.76
N GLN A 95 -20.37 12.12 -6.94
CA GLN A 95 -20.79 11.39 -8.13
C GLN A 95 -20.68 9.87 -7.91
N MET A 96 -19.60 9.37 -7.29
CA MET A 96 -19.48 7.95 -6.93
C MET A 96 -20.62 7.51 -6.00
N ARG A 97 -20.89 8.23 -4.90
CA ARG A 97 -22.03 7.94 -4.00
C ARG A 97 -23.37 7.94 -4.73
N ARG A 98 -23.62 8.90 -5.64
CA ARG A 98 -24.86 8.97 -6.42
C ARG A 98 -25.02 7.74 -7.32
N MET A 99 -24.01 7.40 -8.11
CA MET A 99 -24.06 6.25 -9.03
C MET A 99 -24.25 4.92 -8.29
N LEU A 100 -23.61 4.74 -7.12
CA LEU A 100 -23.64 3.50 -6.34
C LEU A 100 -24.82 3.41 -5.35
N GLY A 101 -25.60 4.49 -5.17
CA GLY A 101 -26.67 4.58 -4.18
C GLY A 101 -27.76 3.51 -4.33
N VAL A 102 -28.39 3.13 -3.21
CA VAL A 102 -29.40 2.05 -3.16
C VAL A 102 -30.59 2.30 -4.10
N ARG A 103 -31.01 3.57 -4.23
CA ARG A 103 -32.10 4.00 -5.15
C ARG A 103 -31.59 4.57 -6.48
N SER A 104 -30.32 4.35 -6.81
CA SER A 104 -29.73 4.83 -8.05
C SER A 104 -30.27 4.06 -9.26
N THR A 105 -30.67 4.79 -10.31
CA THR A 105 -31.05 4.25 -11.62
C THR A 105 -29.84 3.84 -12.47
N TYR A 106 -28.62 4.18 -12.04
CA TYR A 106 -27.40 3.65 -12.66
C TYR A 106 -27.27 2.14 -12.45
N THR A 107 -26.73 1.46 -13.46
CA THR A 107 -26.48 0.01 -13.49
C THR A 107 -25.01 -0.30 -13.82
N ARG A 108 -24.58 -1.56 -13.72
CA ARG A 108 -23.24 -1.99 -14.15
C ARG A 108 -23.06 -1.89 -15.68
N SER A 109 -22.02 -1.18 -16.14
CA SER A 109 -21.70 -1.10 -17.57
C SER A 109 -21.06 -2.38 -18.11
N ASP A 110 -20.78 -2.39 -19.42
CA ASP A 110 -20.06 -3.45 -20.14
C ASP A 110 -18.67 -3.77 -19.58
N TRP A 111 -18.05 -2.86 -18.79
CA TRP A 111 -16.79 -3.09 -18.08
C TRP A 111 -16.79 -4.39 -17.25
N TYR A 112 -17.91 -4.68 -16.59
CA TYR A 112 -18.07 -5.84 -15.69
C TYR A 112 -18.03 -7.19 -16.40
N ILE A 113 -18.16 -7.23 -17.74
CA ILE A 113 -17.99 -8.45 -18.53
C ILE A 113 -16.55 -9.00 -18.40
N GLY A 114 -15.55 -8.14 -18.17
CA GLY A 114 -14.18 -8.58 -17.93
C GLY A 114 -13.93 -9.15 -16.52
N MET A 115 -14.90 -9.10 -15.60
CA MET A 115 -14.83 -9.70 -14.26
C MET A 115 -15.39 -11.13 -14.21
N LYS A 116 -15.65 -11.73 -15.38
CA LYS A 116 -16.04 -13.13 -15.54
C LYS A 116 -14.81 -14.03 -15.47
N PHE A 117 -14.74 -14.85 -14.41
CA PHE A 117 -13.68 -15.85 -14.25
C PHE A 117 -13.93 -17.12 -15.09
N ASP A 118 -15.19 -17.50 -15.30
CA ASP A 118 -15.61 -18.37 -16.39
C ASP A 118 -16.34 -17.47 -17.43
N PRO A 119 -15.85 -17.35 -18.67
CA PRO A 119 -16.47 -16.50 -19.69
C PRO A 119 -17.96 -16.78 -19.95
N SER A 120 -18.44 -17.98 -19.62
CA SER A 120 -19.81 -18.46 -19.83
C SER A 120 -20.74 -18.29 -18.62
N ARG A 121 -20.21 -17.97 -17.43
CA ARG A 121 -21.00 -17.81 -16.18
C ARG A 121 -20.95 -16.36 -15.69
N GLU A 122 -21.84 -16.02 -14.77
CA GLU A 122 -21.80 -14.76 -14.01
C GLU A 122 -21.45 -15.08 -12.55
N ASN A 123 -20.84 -14.11 -11.87
CA ASN A 123 -20.70 -14.07 -10.41
C ASN A 123 -21.27 -12.74 -9.88
N VAL A 124 -21.31 -12.56 -8.56
CA VAL A 124 -21.89 -11.38 -7.90
C VAL A 124 -21.20 -10.06 -8.29
N GLU A 125 -19.96 -10.09 -8.76
CA GLU A 125 -19.29 -8.90 -9.29
C GLU A 125 -19.59 -8.68 -10.79
N SER A 126 -19.59 -9.73 -11.61
CA SER A 126 -19.83 -9.60 -13.05
C SER A 126 -21.32 -9.40 -13.43
N GLU A 127 -22.27 -9.91 -12.62
CA GLU A 127 -23.70 -9.86 -12.90
C GLU A 127 -24.19 -8.41 -13.05
N ARG A 128 -24.80 -8.10 -14.19
CA ARG A 128 -25.24 -6.75 -14.58
C ARG A 128 -26.75 -6.56 -14.44
N ASP A 129 -27.51 -7.64 -14.34
CA ASP A 129 -28.93 -7.59 -13.98
C ASP A 129 -29.06 -7.28 -12.49
N GLU A 130 -29.63 -6.12 -12.18
CA GLU A 130 -29.75 -5.63 -10.80
C GLU A 130 -30.63 -6.55 -9.93
N GLY A 131 -31.63 -7.21 -10.53
CA GLY A 131 -32.51 -8.15 -9.83
C GLY A 131 -31.76 -9.42 -9.43
N LYS A 132 -31.08 -10.05 -10.39
CA LYS A 132 -30.24 -11.23 -10.13
C LYS A 132 -29.10 -10.93 -9.18
N HIS A 133 -28.41 -9.81 -9.36
CA HIS A 133 -27.36 -9.36 -8.44
C HIS A 133 -27.89 -9.23 -7.01
N ASN A 134 -29.04 -8.59 -6.80
CA ASN A 134 -29.61 -8.43 -5.47
C ASN A 134 -30.01 -9.77 -4.83
N VAL A 135 -30.56 -10.71 -5.61
CA VAL A 135 -30.87 -12.07 -5.15
C VAL A 135 -29.60 -12.82 -4.76
N LEU A 136 -28.62 -12.89 -5.66
CA LEU A 136 -27.33 -13.58 -5.47
C LEU A 136 -26.56 -13.02 -4.26
N ARG A 137 -26.54 -11.70 -4.13
CA ARG A 137 -25.98 -11.00 -2.96
C ARG A 137 -26.71 -11.34 -1.66
N ALA A 138 -28.05 -11.40 -1.68
CA ALA A 138 -28.85 -11.75 -0.49
C ALA A 138 -28.55 -13.17 0.00
N LYS A 139 -28.38 -14.14 -0.91
CA LYS A 139 -27.97 -15.52 -0.58
C LYS A 139 -26.64 -15.60 0.19
N MET A 140 -25.72 -14.66 -0.08
CA MET A 140 -24.37 -14.69 0.50
C MET A 140 -24.16 -13.75 1.69
N ALA A 141 -25.06 -12.79 1.91
CA ALA A 141 -24.88 -11.75 2.92
C ALA A 141 -24.72 -12.31 4.35
N ALA A 142 -25.40 -13.41 4.68
CA ALA A 142 -25.34 -14.03 6.00
C ALA A 142 -23.94 -14.61 6.31
N GLY A 143 -23.39 -15.44 5.41
CA GLY A 143 -22.04 -15.99 5.55
C GLY A 143 -20.96 -14.92 5.64
N TYR A 144 -20.98 -13.91 4.77
CA TYR A 144 -20.02 -12.79 4.84
C TYR A 144 -20.15 -11.92 6.11
N SER A 145 -21.30 -11.95 6.79
CA SER A 145 -21.50 -11.20 8.03
C SER A 145 -20.86 -11.82 9.28
N GLY A 146 -20.40 -13.07 9.19
CA GLY A 146 -19.89 -13.84 10.33
C GLY A 146 -20.96 -14.43 11.26
N LYS A 147 -22.23 -13.99 11.16
CA LYS A 147 -23.30 -14.40 12.09
C LYS A 147 -23.64 -15.90 12.08
N GLU A 148 -23.41 -16.56 10.95
CA GLU A 148 -23.65 -18.01 10.77
C GLU A 148 -22.34 -18.82 10.72
N LEU A 149 -21.22 -18.16 11.00
CA LEU A 149 -19.91 -18.75 10.99
C LEU A 149 -19.46 -18.92 12.42
N GLU A 150 -19.73 -20.11 12.94
CA GLU A 150 -19.08 -20.58 14.16
C GLU A 150 -17.56 -20.39 14.01
N ASN A 151 -17.01 -19.67 14.98
CA ASN A 151 -15.59 -19.46 15.18
C ASN A 151 -14.87 -18.81 13.99
N MET A 152 -15.54 -17.93 13.22
CA MET A 152 -14.90 -17.10 12.18
C MET A 152 -13.64 -16.38 12.68
N GLU A 153 -13.70 -15.80 13.88
CA GLU A 153 -12.58 -15.06 14.46
C GLU A 153 -11.41 -16.00 14.82
N GLU A 154 -11.70 -17.17 15.40
CA GLU A 154 -10.70 -18.17 15.77
C GLU A 154 -10.01 -18.76 14.54
N LYS A 155 -10.74 -18.98 13.43
CA LYS A 155 -10.18 -19.41 12.13
C LYS A 155 -9.20 -18.38 11.55
N ILE A 156 -9.36 -17.09 11.87
CA ILE A 156 -8.39 -16.05 11.51
C ILE A 156 -7.20 -16.10 12.49
N ASP A 157 -7.44 -16.27 13.80
CA ASP A 157 -6.37 -16.41 14.81
C ASP A 157 -5.44 -17.59 14.56
N GLU A 158 -5.97 -18.76 14.16
CA GLU A 158 -5.18 -19.92 13.73
C GLU A 158 -4.25 -19.56 12.56
N ASN A 159 -4.77 -18.84 11.56
CA ASN A 159 -3.99 -18.42 10.40
C ASN A 159 -2.95 -17.34 10.74
N VAL A 160 -3.25 -16.44 11.68
CA VAL A 160 -2.28 -15.46 12.21
C VAL A 160 -1.17 -16.19 12.99
N ALA A 161 -1.51 -17.19 13.80
CA ALA A 161 -0.54 -18.03 14.50
C ALA A 161 0.34 -18.85 13.53
N ASN A 162 -0.23 -19.36 12.45
CA ASN A 162 0.52 -20.03 11.37
C ASN A 162 1.50 -19.05 10.69
N LEU A 163 1.07 -17.82 10.37
CA LEU A 163 1.93 -16.79 9.79
C LEU A 163 3.08 -16.40 10.74
N ILE A 164 2.81 -16.31 12.04
CA ILE A 164 3.82 -16.03 13.06
C ILE A 164 4.84 -17.17 13.16
N THR A 165 4.37 -18.41 13.18
CA THR A 165 5.24 -19.62 13.15
C THR A 165 6.11 -19.63 11.90
N LEU A 166 5.54 -19.22 10.75
CA LEU A 166 6.29 -19.07 9.51
C LEU A 166 7.36 -17.97 9.61
N ILE A 167 7.06 -16.81 10.21
CA ILE A 167 8.07 -15.75 10.41
C ILE A 167 9.18 -16.24 11.36
N GLU A 168 8.84 -17.00 12.42
CA GLU A 168 9.80 -17.55 13.38
C GLU A 168 10.84 -18.48 12.73
N LYS A 169 10.45 -19.25 11.70
CA LYS A 169 11.36 -20.08 10.86
C LYS A 169 12.43 -19.24 10.13
N TYR A 170 12.13 -17.99 9.80
CA TYR A 170 13.00 -17.07 9.06
C TYR A 170 13.77 -16.09 9.96
N LEU A 171 13.74 -16.27 11.28
CA LEU A 171 14.56 -15.45 12.17
C LEU A 171 16.05 -15.67 11.89
N THR A 172 16.72 -14.60 11.49
CA THR A 172 18.17 -14.54 11.30
C THR A 172 18.89 -14.75 12.62
N THR A 173 19.78 -15.74 12.65
CA THR A 173 20.76 -15.89 13.73
C THR A 173 21.96 -15.01 13.43
N GLY A 174 22.81 -14.71 14.42
CA GLY A 174 23.99 -13.85 14.24
C GLY A 174 25.03 -14.33 13.20
N THR A 175 24.83 -15.52 12.62
CA THR A 175 25.69 -16.15 11.62
C THR A 175 24.97 -16.50 10.30
N GLU A 176 23.64 -16.37 10.21
CA GLU A 176 22.86 -16.85 9.05
C GLU A 176 21.71 -15.89 8.71
N PHE A 177 21.89 -15.10 7.63
CA PHE A 177 20.84 -14.25 7.08
C PHE A 177 19.79 -15.09 6.32
N LYS A 178 18.51 -14.89 6.62
CA LYS A 178 17.39 -15.63 6.02
C LYS A 178 16.44 -14.63 5.34
N PRO A 179 16.48 -14.50 4.00
CA PRO A 179 15.62 -13.55 3.30
C PRO A 179 14.15 -13.95 3.42
N PHE A 180 13.31 -13.03 3.91
CA PHE A 180 11.88 -13.22 4.05
C PHE A 180 11.10 -12.30 3.10
N ASP A 181 10.55 -12.85 2.03
CA ASP A 181 9.61 -12.12 1.16
C ASP A 181 8.26 -11.97 1.84
N PHE A 182 8.15 -10.97 2.72
CA PHE A 182 6.91 -10.59 3.38
C PHE A 182 5.78 -10.31 2.37
N GLY A 183 6.11 -9.80 1.17
CA GLY A 183 5.14 -9.53 0.11
C GLY A 183 4.43 -10.79 -0.38
N ARG A 184 5.17 -11.87 -0.63
CA ARG A 184 4.60 -13.17 -1.00
C ARG A 184 3.92 -13.85 0.20
N LYS A 185 4.52 -13.81 1.41
CA LYS A 185 3.93 -14.47 2.59
C LYS A 185 2.63 -13.84 3.09
N ALA A 186 2.46 -12.52 2.94
CA ALA A 186 1.19 -11.84 3.22
C ALA A 186 0.04 -12.40 2.36
N GLN A 187 0.31 -12.77 1.11
CA GLN A 187 -0.68 -13.37 0.21
C GLN A 187 -0.98 -14.83 0.54
N TYR A 188 0.04 -15.61 0.94
CA TYR A 188 -0.16 -16.96 1.50
C TYR A 188 -1.10 -16.93 2.71
N PHE A 189 -0.90 -15.99 3.64
CA PHE A 189 -1.77 -15.79 4.80
C PHE A 189 -3.22 -15.53 4.40
N THR A 190 -3.47 -14.55 3.53
CA THR A 190 -4.85 -14.23 3.10
C THR A 190 -5.50 -15.35 2.28
N LEU A 191 -4.72 -16.13 1.54
CA LEU A 191 -5.21 -17.32 0.82
C LEU A 191 -5.66 -18.40 1.79
N ASP A 192 -4.88 -18.67 2.83
CA ASP A 192 -5.25 -19.63 3.87
C ASP A 192 -6.44 -19.12 4.71
N VAL A 193 -6.53 -17.82 5.02
CA VAL A 193 -7.71 -17.23 5.66
C VAL A 193 -8.96 -17.41 4.81
N ILE A 194 -8.97 -16.95 3.55
CA ILE A 194 -10.19 -16.99 2.73
C ILE A 194 -10.61 -18.44 2.43
N THR A 195 -9.66 -19.36 2.20
CA THR A 195 -9.99 -20.77 1.96
C THR A 195 -10.49 -21.46 3.24
N HIS A 196 -9.94 -21.13 4.42
CA HIS A 196 -10.44 -21.63 5.70
C HIS A 196 -11.87 -21.14 5.99
N LEU A 197 -12.16 -19.86 5.76
CA LEU A 197 -13.50 -19.30 5.96
C LEU A 197 -14.51 -19.75 4.91
N ALA A 198 -14.09 -19.91 3.65
CA ALA A 198 -14.96 -20.30 2.54
C ALA A 198 -15.35 -21.78 2.57
N PHE A 199 -14.37 -22.67 2.83
CA PHE A 199 -14.52 -24.12 2.64
C PHE A 199 -14.30 -24.95 3.90
N GLY A 200 -14.09 -24.31 5.06
CA GLY A 200 -13.88 -24.98 6.33
C GLY A 200 -12.45 -25.47 6.56
N LYS A 201 -11.51 -25.26 5.63
CA LYS A 201 -10.09 -25.63 5.79
C LYS A 201 -9.16 -24.77 4.91
N ALA A 202 -8.06 -24.30 5.50
CA ALA A 202 -6.97 -23.64 4.77
C ALA A 202 -6.32 -24.57 3.73
N PHE A 203 -5.90 -24.02 2.59
CA PHE A 203 -5.21 -24.80 1.54
C PHE A 203 -3.74 -25.12 1.86
N GLY A 204 -3.13 -24.38 2.79
CA GLY A 204 -1.79 -24.64 3.33
C GLY A 204 -0.67 -23.87 2.64
N PHE A 205 -0.93 -22.68 2.13
CA PHE A 205 0.11 -21.80 1.54
C PHE A 205 1.15 -21.37 2.59
N VAL A 206 0.72 -21.04 3.81
CA VAL A 206 1.60 -20.64 4.92
C VAL A 206 2.37 -21.84 5.46
N THR A 207 1.69 -22.98 5.65
CA THR A 207 2.30 -24.17 6.25
C THR A 207 3.26 -24.90 5.30
N SER A 208 2.96 -24.93 4.00
CA SER A 208 3.87 -25.42 2.96
C SER A 208 4.97 -24.42 2.58
N ASP A 209 4.82 -23.15 2.98
CA ASP A 209 5.74 -22.05 2.64
C ASP A 209 5.87 -21.79 1.13
N SER A 210 4.84 -22.17 0.36
CA SER A 210 4.90 -22.31 -1.11
C SER A 210 3.63 -21.83 -1.85
N ASP A 211 3.76 -21.53 -3.14
CA ASP A 211 2.63 -21.17 -4.02
C ASP A 211 1.90 -22.45 -4.45
N VAL A 212 1.01 -22.94 -3.57
CA VAL A 212 0.28 -24.19 -3.76
C VAL A 212 -0.49 -24.14 -5.09
N TYR A 213 -0.28 -25.16 -5.92
CA TYR A 213 -0.82 -25.29 -7.28
C TYR A 213 -0.36 -24.22 -8.30
N GLU A 214 0.72 -23.45 -8.02
CA GLU A 214 1.13 -22.28 -8.82
C GLU A 214 0.00 -21.23 -8.97
N TYR A 215 -0.83 -21.08 -7.94
CA TYR A 215 -2.00 -20.20 -7.95
C TYR A 215 -1.62 -18.75 -8.22
N ILE A 216 -0.72 -18.17 -7.40
CA ILE A 216 -0.40 -16.74 -7.48
C ILE A 216 0.27 -16.45 -8.82
N LYS A 217 1.29 -17.25 -9.20
CA LYS A 217 1.98 -17.15 -10.49
C LYS A 217 0.99 -17.13 -11.67
N THR A 218 -0.04 -17.98 -11.64
CA THR A 218 -1.01 -18.05 -12.74
C THR A 218 -1.99 -16.87 -12.72
N VAL A 219 -2.43 -16.42 -11.55
CA VAL A 219 -3.27 -15.22 -11.41
C VAL A 219 -2.51 -13.97 -11.89
N GLU A 220 -1.26 -13.80 -11.50
CA GLU A 220 -0.37 -12.71 -11.95
C GLU A 220 -0.22 -12.68 -13.49
N GLN A 221 -0.16 -13.85 -14.14
CA GLN A 221 -0.03 -13.98 -15.60
C GLN A 221 -1.36 -13.80 -16.37
N THR A 222 -2.50 -14.15 -15.77
CA THR A 222 -3.80 -14.16 -16.46
C THR A 222 -4.62 -12.89 -16.25
N LEU A 223 -4.48 -12.21 -15.10
CA LEU A 223 -5.18 -10.95 -14.83
C LEU A 223 -4.98 -9.85 -15.88
N PRO A 224 -3.79 -9.63 -16.48
CA PRO A 224 -3.62 -8.62 -17.54
C PRO A 224 -4.53 -8.88 -18.77
N ALA A 225 -4.76 -10.14 -19.12
CA ALA A 225 -5.68 -10.50 -20.19
C ALA A 225 -7.14 -10.25 -19.82
N ALA A 226 -7.55 -10.57 -18.58
CA ALA A 226 -8.89 -10.25 -18.07
C ALA A 226 -9.16 -8.72 -18.06
N MET A 227 -8.16 -7.93 -17.64
CA MET A 227 -8.25 -6.46 -17.67
C MET A 227 -8.46 -5.92 -19.09
N MET A 228 -7.89 -6.56 -20.12
CA MET A 228 -8.15 -6.19 -21.52
C MET A 228 -9.60 -6.44 -21.96
N VAL A 229 -10.25 -7.49 -21.45
CA VAL A 229 -11.68 -7.75 -21.71
C VAL A 229 -12.55 -6.62 -21.14
N THR A 230 -12.16 -5.97 -20.03
CA THR A 230 -12.89 -4.81 -19.50
C THR A 230 -12.90 -3.60 -20.46
N VAL A 231 -11.86 -3.47 -21.30
CA VAL A 231 -11.74 -2.41 -22.31
C VAL A 231 -12.44 -2.83 -23.61
N LEU A 232 -12.37 -4.11 -23.96
CA LEU A 232 -12.88 -4.70 -25.18
C LEU A 232 -13.85 -5.87 -24.89
N PRO A 233 -15.07 -5.62 -24.37
CA PRO A 233 -15.96 -6.68 -23.90
C PRO A 233 -16.39 -7.70 -24.95
N TRP A 234 -16.31 -7.35 -26.24
CA TRP A 234 -16.53 -8.28 -27.35
C TRP A 234 -15.53 -9.46 -27.35
N MET A 235 -14.35 -9.30 -26.73
CA MET A 235 -13.39 -10.40 -26.55
C MET A 235 -13.99 -11.55 -25.75
N ASN A 236 -14.91 -11.30 -24.80
CA ASN A 236 -15.56 -12.38 -24.05
C ASN A 236 -16.37 -13.32 -24.96
N TRP A 237 -17.01 -12.79 -26.00
CA TRP A 237 -17.69 -13.62 -27.01
C TRP A 237 -16.69 -14.48 -27.80
N LEU A 238 -15.52 -13.94 -28.15
CA LEU A 238 -14.45 -14.69 -28.79
C LEU A 238 -13.92 -15.83 -27.89
N LEU A 239 -13.75 -15.58 -26.58
CA LEU A 239 -13.34 -16.59 -25.59
C LEU A 239 -14.34 -17.76 -25.48
N GLN A 240 -15.63 -17.52 -25.71
CA GLN A 240 -16.67 -18.57 -25.71
C GLN A 240 -16.68 -19.44 -26.98
N THR A 241 -15.97 -19.05 -28.05
CA THR A 241 -15.97 -19.83 -29.30
C THR A 241 -15.27 -21.18 -29.14
N LYS A 242 -15.72 -22.21 -29.87
CA LYS A 242 -15.15 -23.57 -29.80
C LYS A 242 -13.64 -23.61 -30.09
N LEU A 243 -13.14 -22.71 -30.94
CA LEU A 243 -11.72 -22.62 -31.29
C LEU A 243 -10.86 -22.11 -30.13
N VAL A 244 -11.32 -21.09 -29.40
CA VAL A 244 -10.56 -20.48 -28.29
C VAL A 244 -10.78 -21.26 -26.99
N LYS A 245 -11.97 -21.83 -26.78
CA LYS A 245 -12.29 -22.64 -25.59
C LYS A 245 -11.39 -23.86 -25.41
N GLY A 246 -10.79 -24.38 -26.48
CA GLY A 246 -9.80 -25.48 -26.41
C GLY A 246 -8.40 -25.06 -25.92
N ILE A 247 -8.14 -23.75 -25.77
CA ILE A 247 -6.85 -23.17 -25.34
C ILE A 247 -7.01 -22.48 -23.96
N LEU A 248 -8.23 -22.29 -23.49
CA LEU A 248 -8.51 -21.73 -22.16
C LEU A 248 -8.22 -22.75 -21.05
N PRO A 249 -7.90 -22.28 -19.82
CA PRO A 249 -7.74 -23.15 -18.66
C PRO A 249 -8.96 -24.05 -18.44
N SER A 250 -8.68 -25.31 -18.09
CA SER A 250 -9.66 -26.37 -17.93
C SER A 250 -9.66 -26.87 -16.49
N GLU A 251 -10.83 -27.22 -15.96
CA GLU A 251 -10.99 -27.84 -14.64
C GLU A 251 -10.18 -29.15 -14.42
N LYS A 252 -9.61 -29.69 -15.51
CA LYS A 252 -8.76 -30.89 -15.54
C LYS A 252 -7.25 -30.58 -15.53
N ASP A 253 -6.85 -29.31 -15.58
CA ASP A 253 -5.43 -28.94 -15.60
C ASP A 253 -4.77 -29.30 -14.25
N PRO A 254 -3.53 -29.81 -14.26
CA PRO A 254 -2.86 -30.25 -13.04
C PRO A 254 -2.39 -29.09 -12.16
N ILE A 255 -2.20 -27.89 -12.74
CA ILE A 255 -1.68 -26.67 -12.09
C ILE A 255 -2.44 -25.42 -12.56
N GLY A 256 -2.27 -24.32 -11.84
CA GLY A 256 -2.75 -22.99 -12.20
C GLY A 256 -4.26 -22.80 -12.10
N PHE A 257 -4.80 -21.88 -12.92
CA PHE A 257 -6.19 -21.46 -12.86
C PHE A 257 -7.17 -22.60 -13.13
N GLY A 258 -6.84 -23.50 -14.06
CA GLY A 258 -7.64 -24.69 -14.33
C GLY A 258 -7.71 -25.63 -13.12
N LYS A 259 -6.57 -25.84 -12.43
CA LYS A 259 -6.54 -26.61 -11.17
C LYS A 259 -7.40 -25.98 -10.07
N LEU A 260 -7.37 -24.65 -9.94
CA LEU A 260 -8.23 -23.91 -9.03
C LEU A 260 -9.73 -24.13 -9.33
N MET A 261 -10.13 -24.02 -10.60
CA MET A 261 -11.50 -24.32 -11.04
C MET A 261 -11.90 -25.75 -10.68
N GLY A 262 -11.00 -26.72 -10.90
CA GLY A 262 -11.18 -28.12 -10.51
C GLY A 262 -11.39 -28.29 -8.99
N ILE A 263 -10.55 -27.67 -8.16
CA ILE A 263 -10.66 -27.73 -6.69
C ILE A 263 -11.95 -27.08 -6.20
N ALA A 264 -12.31 -25.90 -6.71
CA ALA A 264 -13.56 -25.22 -6.38
C ALA A 264 -14.76 -26.11 -6.73
N LYS A 265 -14.76 -26.67 -7.95
CA LYS A 265 -15.80 -27.59 -8.44
C LYS A 265 -15.91 -28.87 -7.63
N GLU A 266 -14.79 -29.46 -7.23
CA GLU A 266 -14.77 -30.67 -6.41
C GLU A 266 -15.32 -30.40 -5.00
N THR A 267 -14.83 -29.34 -4.34
CA THR A 267 -15.25 -28.90 -3.00
C THR A 267 -16.74 -28.52 -2.97
N VAL A 268 -17.24 -27.84 -4.01
CA VAL A 268 -18.67 -27.56 -4.15
C VAL A 268 -19.44 -28.86 -4.44
N SER A 269 -19.00 -29.69 -5.38
CA SER A 269 -19.72 -30.92 -5.76
C SER A 269 -19.93 -31.90 -4.59
N LYS A 270 -18.97 -32.00 -3.67
CA LYS A 270 -19.10 -32.80 -2.44
C LYS A 270 -20.28 -32.39 -1.56
N ARG A 271 -20.63 -31.08 -1.55
CA ARG A 271 -21.72 -30.49 -0.75
C ARG A 271 -23.11 -30.64 -1.38
N PHE A 272 -23.19 -31.08 -2.64
CA PHE A 272 -24.44 -31.37 -3.36
C PHE A 272 -24.61 -32.87 -3.67
N GLY A 273 -23.77 -33.74 -3.09
CA GLY A 273 -23.81 -35.19 -3.31
C GLY A 273 -24.86 -35.92 -2.46
N PRO A 274 -25.14 -37.21 -2.74
CA PRO A 274 -26.07 -38.03 -1.94
C PRO A 274 -25.57 -38.28 -0.51
N ASN A 275 -24.25 -38.22 -0.30
CA ASN A 275 -23.60 -38.23 1.01
C ASN A 275 -23.05 -36.83 1.34
N ALA A 276 -23.82 -35.77 1.06
CA ALA A 276 -23.41 -34.42 1.44
C ALA A 276 -23.14 -34.39 2.95
N GLU A 277 -21.91 -34.07 3.33
CA GLU A 277 -21.59 -33.65 4.69
C GLU A 277 -22.56 -32.53 5.07
N GLU A 278 -23.08 -32.54 6.31
CA GLU A 278 -23.98 -31.48 6.80
C GLU A 278 -23.39 -30.13 6.42
N THR A 279 -24.15 -29.29 5.70
CA THR A 279 -23.64 -28.07 5.06
C THR A 279 -22.76 -27.30 6.05
N GLY A 280 -21.45 -27.27 5.82
CA GLY A 280 -20.50 -26.94 6.88
C GLY A 280 -20.75 -25.59 7.56
N ASN A 281 -20.18 -25.42 8.76
CA ASN A 281 -20.15 -24.14 9.48
C ASN A 281 -19.07 -23.21 8.86
N ASP A 282 -19.17 -23.00 7.55
CA ASP A 282 -18.34 -22.17 6.68
C ASP A 282 -19.21 -21.36 5.71
N MET A 283 -18.60 -20.45 4.94
CA MET A 283 -19.38 -19.51 4.11
C MET A 283 -20.15 -20.25 3.02
N MET A 284 -19.53 -21.24 2.36
CA MET A 284 -20.18 -22.01 1.30
C MET A 284 -21.38 -22.79 1.84
N GLY A 285 -21.29 -23.36 3.05
CA GLY A 285 -22.42 -23.98 3.72
C GLY A 285 -23.56 -23.00 4.00
N SER A 286 -23.26 -21.80 4.51
CA SER A 286 -24.25 -20.72 4.69
C SER A 286 -24.92 -20.33 3.37
N PHE A 287 -24.16 -20.17 2.28
CA PHE A 287 -24.70 -19.79 0.98
C PHE A 287 -25.65 -20.85 0.41
N ILE A 288 -25.27 -22.13 0.52
CA ILE A 288 -26.09 -23.26 0.06
C ILE A 288 -27.40 -23.33 0.85
N ARG A 289 -27.37 -23.13 2.18
CA ARG A 289 -28.60 -23.03 3.02
C ARG A 289 -29.54 -21.91 2.59
N HIS A 290 -29.00 -20.82 2.03
CA HIS A 290 -29.77 -19.72 1.47
C HIS A 290 -30.18 -19.93 -0.01
N GLY A 291 -30.02 -21.13 -0.55
CA GLY A 291 -30.45 -21.48 -1.91
C GLY A 291 -29.48 -21.04 -3.01
N LEU A 292 -28.19 -20.94 -2.71
CA LEU A 292 -27.17 -20.89 -3.77
C LEU A 292 -27.15 -22.23 -4.50
N THR A 293 -27.42 -22.21 -5.80
CA THR A 293 -27.41 -23.40 -6.67
C THR A 293 -25.97 -23.88 -6.88
N LYS A 294 -25.82 -25.12 -7.36
CA LYS A 294 -24.49 -25.69 -7.64
C LYS A 294 -23.67 -24.83 -8.62
N ASP A 295 -24.26 -24.37 -9.72
CA ASP A 295 -23.55 -23.56 -10.72
C ASP A 295 -23.19 -22.15 -10.21
N GLU A 296 -24.06 -21.53 -9.41
CA GLU A 296 -23.73 -20.28 -8.69
C GLU A 296 -22.58 -20.53 -7.71
N ALA A 297 -22.65 -21.59 -6.89
CA ALA A 297 -21.63 -21.94 -5.89
C ALA A 297 -20.25 -22.23 -6.53
N GLU A 298 -20.20 -22.90 -7.68
CA GLU A 298 -18.96 -23.10 -8.43
C GLU A 298 -18.36 -21.77 -8.92
N SER A 299 -19.19 -20.83 -9.40
CA SER A 299 -18.71 -19.53 -9.89
C SER A 299 -18.27 -18.60 -8.76
N GLU A 300 -19.07 -18.52 -7.69
CA GLU A 300 -18.76 -17.72 -6.50
C GLU A 300 -17.53 -18.21 -5.75
N SER A 301 -17.28 -19.53 -5.70
CA SER A 301 -16.07 -20.08 -5.09
C SER A 301 -14.79 -19.54 -5.73
N ILE A 302 -14.74 -19.46 -7.07
CA ILE A 302 -13.59 -18.95 -7.81
C ILE A 302 -13.44 -17.45 -7.56
N PHE A 303 -14.55 -16.70 -7.63
CA PHE A 303 -14.57 -15.26 -7.34
C PHE A 303 -14.08 -14.96 -5.92
N GLN A 304 -14.57 -15.70 -4.92
CA GLN A 304 -14.27 -15.52 -3.50
C GLN A 304 -12.79 -15.71 -3.17
N ILE A 305 -12.14 -16.75 -3.70
CA ILE A 305 -10.70 -17.00 -3.49
C ILE A 305 -9.85 -15.84 -4.04
N ILE A 306 -10.19 -15.34 -5.22
CA ILE A 306 -9.45 -14.26 -5.88
C ILE A 306 -9.70 -12.91 -5.19
N ALA A 307 -10.96 -12.60 -4.88
CA ALA A 307 -11.34 -11.34 -4.26
C ALA A 307 -10.83 -11.23 -2.80
N GLY A 308 -10.87 -12.31 -2.03
CA GLY A 308 -10.47 -12.33 -0.61
C GLY A 308 -8.98 -12.48 -0.34
N SER A 309 -8.16 -12.84 -1.34
CA SER A 309 -6.71 -12.99 -1.15
C SER A 309 -5.94 -11.70 -1.45
N ASP A 310 -5.77 -11.35 -2.73
CA ASP A 310 -4.81 -10.30 -3.13
C ASP A 310 -5.21 -8.89 -2.65
N THR A 311 -6.49 -8.65 -2.36
CA THR A 311 -6.96 -7.36 -1.86
C THR A 311 -6.50 -7.08 -0.42
N THR A 312 -6.78 -7.99 0.51
CA THR A 312 -6.29 -7.90 1.90
C THR A 312 -4.76 -8.00 1.92
N ALA A 313 -4.15 -8.85 1.09
CA ALA A 313 -2.70 -8.97 1.00
C ALA A 313 -2.04 -7.64 0.60
N SER A 314 -2.62 -6.93 -0.36
CA SER A 314 -2.14 -5.61 -0.80
C SER A 314 -2.26 -4.54 0.29
N ALA A 315 -3.33 -4.56 1.09
CA ALA A 315 -3.47 -3.69 2.26
C ALA A 315 -2.43 -4.01 3.35
N ILE A 316 -2.20 -5.30 3.65
CA ILE A 316 -1.18 -5.77 4.58
C ILE A 316 0.22 -5.30 4.12
N ARG A 317 0.58 -5.57 2.85
CA ARG A 317 1.85 -5.16 2.23
C ARG A 317 2.13 -3.68 2.39
N ILE A 318 1.20 -2.81 1.98
CA ILE A 318 1.44 -1.36 2.00
C ILE A 318 1.53 -0.81 3.43
N ILE A 319 0.70 -1.30 4.35
CA ILE A 319 0.73 -0.83 5.74
C ILE A 319 2.04 -1.24 6.40
N PHE A 320 2.49 -2.49 6.26
CA PHE A 320 3.80 -2.90 6.77
C PHE A 320 4.96 -2.13 6.13
N LEU A 321 4.92 -1.88 4.81
CA LEU A 321 5.94 -1.06 4.14
C LEU A 321 6.04 0.35 4.75
N ASN A 322 4.90 1.00 5.01
CA ASN A 322 4.87 2.32 5.65
C ASN A 322 5.28 2.26 7.13
N LEU A 323 4.89 1.24 7.88
CA LEU A 323 5.32 1.05 9.28
C LEU A 323 6.83 0.82 9.39
N MET A 324 7.43 0.02 8.49
CA MET A 324 8.87 -0.22 8.46
C MET A 324 9.65 1.03 7.98
N SER A 325 9.08 1.82 7.09
CA SER A 325 9.71 3.03 6.54
C SER A 325 9.46 4.28 7.38
N ASN A 326 8.58 4.24 8.39
CA ASN A 326 8.24 5.36 9.25
C ASN A 326 8.36 4.98 10.75
N PRO A 327 9.57 5.14 11.34
CA PRO A 327 9.83 4.80 12.74
C PRO A 327 8.92 5.54 13.74
N ARG A 328 8.46 6.76 13.42
CA ARG A 328 7.54 7.53 14.28
C ARG A 328 6.18 6.85 14.36
N THR A 329 5.61 6.43 13.23
CA THR A 329 4.33 5.70 13.21
C THR A 329 4.44 4.38 13.95
N LEU A 330 5.50 3.61 13.71
CA LEU A 330 5.74 2.33 14.39
C LEU A 330 5.86 2.51 15.91
N ALA A 331 6.65 3.48 16.37
CA ALA A 331 6.80 3.77 17.79
C ALA A 331 5.47 4.20 18.45
N ARG A 332 4.63 4.95 17.74
CA ARG A 332 3.32 5.38 18.25
C ARG A 332 2.31 4.22 18.32
N LEU A 333 2.29 3.32 17.34
CA LEU A 333 1.51 2.07 17.39
C LEU A 333 1.93 1.21 18.59
N ARG A 334 3.25 1.01 18.79
CA ARG A 334 3.76 0.31 19.98
C ARG A 334 3.37 1.02 21.29
N SER A 335 3.42 2.35 21.32
CA SER A 335 3.00 3.11 22.51
C SER A 335 1.54 2.84 22.87
N GLU A 336 0.63 2.87 21.89
CA GLU A 336 -0.79 2.52 22.06
C GLU A 336 -0.97 1.08 22.55
N MET A 337 -0.31 0.11 21.91
CA MET A 337 -0.32 -1.29 22.32
C MET A 337 0.19 -1.50 23.75
N SER A 338 1.13 -0.67 24.23
CA SER A 338 1.74 -0.78 25.57
C SER A 338 0.86 -0.22 26.68
N GLN A 339 -0.04 0.70 26.31
CA GLN A 339 -0.97 1.38 27.21
C GLN A 339 -2.34 0.70 27.25
N SER A 340 -2.63 -0.18 26.28
CA SER A 340 -3.89 -0.89 26.13
C SER A 340 -3.87 -2.24 26.86
N SER A 341 -4.97 -2.59 27.53
CA SER A 341 -5.18 -3.92 28.11
C SER A 341 -5.82 -4.85 27.06
N ILE A 342 -5.00 -5.46 26.21
CA ILE A 342 -5.39 -6.25 25.04
C ILE A 342 -5.03 -7.74 25.18
N SER A 343 -5.91 -8.63 24.73
CA SER A 343 -5.73 -10.10 24.77
C SER A 343 -4.68 -10.60 23.79
N SER A 344 -4.24 -11.85 23.94
CA SER A 344 -3.31 -12.52 23.01
C SER A 344 -3.81 -13.94 22.69
N PRO A 345 -4.29 -14.22 21.47
CA PRO A 345 -4.46 -13.28 20.36
C PRO A 345 -5.46 -12.15 20.70
N ILE A 346 -5.31 -10.99 20.06
CA ILE A 346 -6.19 -9.82 20.27
C ILE A 346 -7.56 -10.11 19.70
N ARG A 347 -8.62 -9.81 20.46
CA ARG A 347 -9.98 -9.87 19.94
C ARG A 347 -10.25 -8.70 19.00
N ASP A 348 -10.97 -8.93 17.91
CA ASP A 348 -11.31 -7.89 16.92
C ASP A 348 -12.08 -6.72 17.57
N VAL A 349 -12.93 -7.02 18.55
CA VAL A 349 -13.64 -6.00 19.35
C VAL A 349 -12.71 -5.10 20.18
N GLU A 350 -11.51 -5.57 20.55
CA GLU A 350 -10.49 -4.78 21.23
C GLU A 350 -9.64 -4.00 20.22
N ALA A 351 -9.22 -4.62 19.12
CA ALA A 351 -8.48 -3.94 18.06
C ALA A 351 -9.25 -2.74 17.46
N ARG A 352 -10.59 -2.84 17.38
CA ARG A 352 -11.47 -1.74 16.96
C ARG A 352 -11.46 -0.53 17.90
N THR A 353 -11.09 -0.69 19.18
CA THR A 353 -11.04 0.42 20.15
C THR A 353 -9.69 1.12 20.21
N MET A 354 -8.69 0.66 19.46
CA MET A 354 -7.35 1.23 19.37
C MET A 354 -7.28 2.35 18.29
N PRO A 355 -7.38 3.64 18.64
CA PRO A 355 -7.59 4.71 17.66
C PRO A 355 -6.43 4.87 16.66
N TYR A 356 -5.18 4.67 17.05
CA TYR A 356 -4.03 4.81 16.15
C TYR A 356 -3.86 3.61 15.22
N LEU A 357 -4.13 2.38 15.68
CA LEU A 357 -4.29 1.22 14.81
C LEU A 357 -5.36 1.45 13.73
N GLN A 358 -6.55 1.92 14.13
CA GLN A 358 -7.61 2.26 13.17
C GLN A 358 -7.17 3.35 12.19
N ALA A 359 -6.45 4.38 12.66
CA ALA A 359 -5.89 5.43 11.81
C ALA A 359 -4.85 4.89 10.81
N ILE A 360 -3.99 3.96 11.22
CA ILE A 360 -3.01 3.29 10.34
C ILE A 360 -3.71 2.46 9.26
N ILE A 361 -4.73 1.69 9.62
CA ILE A 361 -5.50 0.86 8.68
C ILE A 361 -6.20 1.75 7.65
N LYS A 362 -6.89 2.81 8.11
CA LYS A 362 -7.55 3.79 7.22
C LYS A 362 -6.54 4.49 6.31
N GLU A 363 -5.41 4.91 6.85
CA GLU A 363 -4.39 5.61 6.07
C GLU A 363 -3.73 4.71 5.02
N GLY A 364 -3.46 3.44 5.33
CA GLY A 364 -2.89 2.51 4.35
C GLY A 364 -3.84 2.21 3.20
N LEU A 365 -5.10 1.93 3.52
CA LEU A 365 -6.17 1.70 2.55
C LEU A 365 -6.46 2.94 1.69
N ARG A 366 -6.38 4.15 2.26
CA ARG A 366 -6.46 5.42 1.52
C ARG A 366 -5.23 5.62 0.62
N TYR A 367 -4.04 5.47 1.19
CA TYR A 367 -2.78 5.77 0.52
C TYR A 367 -2.51 4.81 -0.65
N TRP A 368 -2.82 3.53 -0.50
CA TRP A 368 -2.75 2.56 -1.59
C TRP A 368 -3.99 1.66 -1.61
N PRO A 369 -5.06 2.11 -2.28
CA PRO A 369 -6.28 1.34 -2.45
C PRO A 369 -6.01 -0.02 -3.10
N PRO A 370 -6.44 -1.16 -2.50
CA PRO A 370 -6.24 -2.47 -3.11
C PRO A 370 -6.93 -2.65 -4.47
N VAL A 371 -8.01 -1.90 -4.74
CA VAL A 371 -8.77 -1.97 -6.00
C VAL A 371 -8.87 -0.57 -6.62
N VAL A 372 -8.35 -0.43 -7.85
CA VAL A 372 -8.26 0.85 -8.59
C VAL A 372 -8.79 0.76 -10.04
N GLY A 373 -9.56 -0.28 -10.36
CA GLY A 373 -10.20 -0.43 -11.67
C GLY A 373 -11.31 0.61 -11.92
N LEU A 374 -11.72 0.76 -13.19
CA LEU A 374 -12.77 1.73 -13.56
C LEU A 374 -14.12 1.48 -12.89
N MET A 375 -14.50 0.21 -12.67
CA MET A 375 -15.73 -0.21 -11.99
C MET A 375 -16.99 0.51 -12.51
N ALA A 376 -17.03 0.67 -13.84
CA ALA A 376 -17.83 1.70 -14.48
C ALA A 376 -19.34 1.42 -14.50
N LYS A 377 -20.12 2.45 -14.18
CA LYS A 377 -21.58 2.43 -14.20
C LYS A 377 -22.13 3.05 -15.49
N GLN A 378 -23.28 2.57 -15.93
CA GLN A 378 -23.95 3.05 -17.13
C GLN A 378 -24.97 4.13 -16.76
N VAL A 379 -24.92 5.26 -17.46
CA VAL A 379 -25.89 6.36 -17.33
C VAL A 379 -27.27 5.85 -17.74
N PRO A 380 -28.34 6.16 -16.97
CA PRO A 380 -29.72 5.78 -17.29
C PRO A 380 -30.17 6.18 -18.71
N PRO A 381 -31.17 5.51 -19.32
CA PRO A 381 -31.63 5.81 -20.69
C PRO A 381 -31.99 7.28 -20.93
N GLU A 382 -32.57 7.95 -19.94
CA GLU A 382 -32.95 9.36 -19.94
C GLU A 382 -31.75 10.35 -19.92
N GLY A 383 -30.54 9.86 -19.64
CA GLY A 383 -29.36 10.68 -19.41
C GLY A 383 -29.25 11.16 -17.95
N ASP A 384 -28.23 11.98 -17.66
CA ASP A 384 -28.07 12.62 -16.35
C ASP A 384 -27.36 13.98 -16.52
N VAL A 385 -27.47 14.87 -15.55
CA VAL A 385 -26.73 16.13 -15.47
C VAL A 385 -25.66 16.03 -14.38
N ILE A 386 -24.40 16.16 -14.76
CA ILE A 386 -23.24 16.11 -13.87
C ILE A 386 -22.54 17.47 -13.94
N ASN A 387 -22.47 18.20 -12.83
CA ASN A 387 -21.81 19.51 -12.73
C ASN A 387 -22.29 20.51 -13.82
N GLY A 388 -23.60 20.54 -14.07
CA GLY A 388 -24.24 21.37 -15.10
C GLY A 388 -24.12 20.84 -16.54
N ILE A 389 -23.43 19.72 -16.75
CA ILE A 389 -23.22 19.10 -18.06
C ILE A 389 -24.18 17.93 -18.26
N PHE A 390 -24.98 17.97 -19.33
CA PHE A 390 -25.78 16.81 -19.74
C PHE A 390 -24.90 15.70 -20.31
N ILE A 391 -25.09 14.49 -19.80
CA ILE A 391 -24.44 13.26 -20.24
C ILE A 391 -25.52 12.32 -20.82
N PRO A 392 -25.45 11.98 -22.12
CA PRO A 392 -26.44 11.12 -22.76
C PRO A 392 -26.52 9.72 -22.14
N GLY A 393 -27.71 9.14 -22.15
CA GLY A 393 -27.95 7.78 -21.65
C GLY A 393 -27.12 6.70 -22.34
N GLY A 394 -26.80 5.64 -21.61
CA GLY A 394 -25.93 4.58 -22.09
C GLY A 394 -24.43 4.91 -22.13
N THR A 395 -24.03 6.15 -21.76
CA THR A 395 -22.61 6.49 -21.52
C THR A 395 -22.07 5.68 -20.33
N SER A 396 -20.82 5.22 -20.40
CA SER A 396 -20.15 4.53 -19.29
C SER A 396 -19.31 5.52 -18.48
N ILE A 397 -19.45 5.54 -17.16
CA ILE A 397 -18.70 6.41 -16.24
C ILE A 397 -17.99 5.54 -15.20
N GLY A 398 -16.67 5.46 -15.29
CA GLY A 398 -15.83 4.88 -14.25
C GLY A 398 -15.51 5.88 -13.14
N TYR A 399 -15.11 5.39 -11.97
CA TYR A 399 -14.62 6.24 -10.89
C TYR A 399 -13.12 6.03 -10.65
N ASN A 400 -12.38 7.13 -10.61
CA ASN A 400 -10.96 7.15 -10.28
C ASN A 400 -10.80 7.11 -8.76
N GLY A 401 -10.96 5.93 -8.16
CA GLY A 401 -10.78 5.74 -6.71
C GLY A 401 -9.43 6.25 -6.23
N PHE A 402 -8.34 5.92 -6.94
CA PHE A 402 -6.98 6.36 -6.60
C PHE A 402 -6.84 7.89 -6.55
N GLY A 403 -7.55 8.62 -7.42
CA GLY A 403 -7.64 10.08 -7.41
C GLY A 403 -8.54 10.64 -6.31
N ILE A 404 -9.66 9.99 -6.00
CA ILE A 404 -10.54 10.37 -4.87
C ILE A 404 -9.73 10.33 -3.56
N PHE A 405 -9.02 9.23 -3.29
CA PHE A 405 -8.21 9.05 -2.08
C PHE A 405 -6.93 9.90 -2.02
N ARG A 406 -6.62 10.63 -3.09
CA ARG A 406 -5.53 11.61 -3.21
C ARG A 406 -6.02 13.04 -3.44
N SER A 407 -7.32 13.31 -3.29
CA SER A 407 -7.85 14.67 -3.40
C SER A 407 -7.26 15.56 -2.30
N LYS A 408 -6.56 16.63 -2.69
CA LYS A 408 -6.02 17.62 -1.75
C LYS A 408 -7.12 18.42 -1.04
N ASP A 409 -8.26 18.62 -1.70
CA ASP A 409 -9.43 19.29 -1.10
C ASP A 409 -9.95 18.48 0.10
N ILE A 410 -9.92 17.15 -0.01
CA ILE A 410 -10.44 16.23 1.03
C ILE A 410 -9.35 15.91 2.05
N PHE A 411 -8.16 15.50 1.61
CA PHE A 411 -7.10 14.99 2.49
C PHE A 411 -6.02 16.01 2.84
N GLY A 412 -6.10 17.25 2.35
CA GLY A 412 -5.10 18.30 2.56
C GLY A 412 -3.91 18.22 1.58
N GLU A 413 -3.02 19.22 1.64
CA GLU A 413 -1.87 19.33 0.74
C GLU A 413 -0.92 18.12 0.77
N ASP A 414 -0.88 17.40 1.90
CA ASP A 414 -0.09 16.20 2.13
C ASP A 414 -0.84 14.90 1.77
N ALA A 415 -1.86 14.96 0.89
CA ALA A 415 -2.62 13.78 0.47
C ALA A 415 -1.74 12.65 -0.12
N ASP A 416 -0.62 13.00 -0.75
CA ASP A 416 0.39 12.05 -1.27
C ASP A 416 1.41 11.59 -0.19
N THR A 417 1.19 11.89 1.09
CA THR A 417 1.99 11.43 2.24
C THR A 417 1.18 10.49 3.12
N PHE A 418 1.81 9.40 3.58
CA PHE A 418 1.24 8.51 4.59
C PHE A 418 1.36 9.15 5.98
N ARG A 419 0.24 9.64 6.51
CA ARG A 419 0.14 10.33 7.81
C ARG A 419 -1.13 9.90 8.57
N PRO A 420 -1.09 8.84 9.40
CA PRO A 420 -2.23 8.37 10.18
C PRO A 420 -2.85 9.44 11.10
N GLU A 421 -2.06 10.41 11.55
CA GLU A 421 -2.51 11.57 12.35
C GLU A 421 -3.75 12.28 11.76
N ARG A 422 -3.93 12.27 10.43
CA ARG A 422 -5.07 12.94 9.76
C ARG A 422 -6.44 12.42 10.21
N TRP A 423 -6.51 11.21 10.74
CA TRP A 423 -7.75 10.57 11.19
C TRP A 423 -8.09 10.90 12.66
N LEU A 424 -7.17 11.56 13.37
CA LEU A 424 -7.29 11.89 14.80
C LEU A 424 -7.28 13.40 15.08
N GLU A 425 -6.82 14.19 14.12
CA GLU A 425 -6.65 15.64 14.22
C GLU A 425 -7.77 16.39 13.47
N GLY A 426 -7.85 17.72 13.66
CA GLY A 426 -8.81 18.59 12.98
C GLY A 426 -10.23 18.63 13.59
N PRO A 427 -11.12 19.47 13.04
CA PRO A 427 -12.49 19.63 13.55
C PRO A 427 -13.39 18.44 13.20
N PRO A 428 -14.45 18.14 14.00
CA PRO A 428 -15.34 17.01 13.79
C PRO A 428 -15.97 16.94 12.39
N GLU A 429 -16.27 18.08 11.78
CA GLU A 429 -16.81 18.19 10.42
C GLU A 429 -15.84 17.65 9.38
N LYS A 430 -14.53 17.93 9.55
CA LYS A 430 -13.50 17.45 8.64
C LYS A 430 -13.26 15.96 8.83
N GLN A 431 -13.22 15.49 10.08
CA GLN A 431 -13.14 14.05 10.38
C GLN A 431 -14.31 13.30 9.74
N LYS A 432 -15.53 13.82 9.85
CA LYS A 432 -16.72 13.25 9.20
C LYS A 432 -16.61 13.19 7.67
N GLU A 433 -16.06 14.21 7.02
CA GLU A 433 -15.80 14.20 5.57
C GLU A 433 -14.77 13.12 5.17
N LEU A 434 -13.69 12.98 5.96
CA LEU A 434 -12.67 11.96 5.78
C LEU A 434 -13.27 10.55 5.90
N GLU A 435 -14.03 10.27 6.97
CA GLU A 435 -14.71 8.98 7.19
C GLU A 435 -15.71 8.64 6.07
N GLN A 436 -16.57 9.59 5.69
CA GLN A 436 -17.54 9.40 4.61
C GLN A 436 -16.87 9.15 3.26
N THR A 437 -15.67 9.67 3.04
CA THR A 437 -14.89 9.44 1.82
C THR A 437 -14.12 8.13 1.90
N PHE A 438 -13.56 7.79 3.06
CA PHE A 438 -12.93 6.51 3.33
C PHE A 438 -13.87 5.33 3.03
N ASP A 439 -15.14 5.39 3.46
CA ASP A 439 -16.10 4.30 3.25
C ASP A 439 -16.24 3.87 1.77
N LEU A 440 -15.94 4.75 0.81
CA LEU A 440 -15.94 4.44 -0.62
C LEU A 440 -14.87 3.40 -1.02
N ILE A 441 -13.87 3.14 -0.18
CA ILE A 441 -12.84 2.12 -0.41
C ILE A 441 -13.44 0.73 -0.50
N PHE A 442 -14.56 0.51 0.20
CA PHE A 442 -15.35 -0.72 0.17
C PHE A 442 -16.57 -0.60 -0.75
N SER A 443 -16.54 0.28 -1.77
CA SER A 443 -17.69 0.63 -2.61
C SER A 443 -18.86 1.18 -1.77
N PHE A 444 -20.03 1.38 -2.34
CA PHE A 444 -21.15 2.05 -1.67
C PHE A 444 -22.52 1.48 -2.07
N GLY A 445 -23.53 1.75 -1.22
CA GLY A 445 -24.93 1.43 -1.46
C GLY A 445 -25.17 -0.03 -1.83
N LYS A 446 -25.88 -0.26 -2.94
CA LYS A 446 -26.26 -1.61 -3.39
C LYS A 446 -25.06 -2.48 -3.81
N TYR A 447 -23.89 -1.89 -4.09
CA TYR A 447 -22.67 -2.59 -4.51
C TYR A 447 -21.55 -2.59 -3.45
N GLN A 448 -21.85 -2.35 -2.17
CA GLN A 448 -20.84 -2.35 -1.10
C GLN A 448 -20.13 -3.71 -1.01
N CYS A 449 -18.84 -3.74 -0.67
CA CYS A 449 -18.06 -4.98 -0.51
C CYS A 449 -18.69 -5.89 0.56
N LEU A 450 -18.98 -7.14 0.19
CA LEU A 450 -19.48 -8.17 1.12
C LEU A 450 -18.40 -8.53 2.16
N GLY A 451 -17.15 -8.67 1.74
CA GLY A 451 -16.01 -9.03 2.59
C GLY A 451 -15.48 -7.92 3.52
N ARG A 452 -16.12 -6.74 3.59
CA ARG A 452 -15.61 -5.58 4.40
C ARG A 452 -15.29 -5.95 5.84
N ASN A 453 -16.15 -6.74 6.49
CA ASN A 453 -15.96 -7.14 7.89
C ASN A 453 -14.80 -8.14 8.06
N VAL A 454 -14.63 -9.05 7.09
CA VAL A 454 -13.56 -10.06 7.08
C VAL A 454 -12.20 -9.37 6.92
N ALA A 455 -12.06 -8.56 5.87
CA ALA A 455 -10.82 -7.84 5.59
C ALA A 455 -10.41 -6.89 6.74
N LEU A 456 -11.37 -6.19 7.37
CA LEU A 456 -11.07 -5.35 8.53
C LEU A 456 -10.65 -6.19 9.76
N MET A 457 -11.25 -7.36 9.98
CA MET A 457 -10.86 -8.27 11.07
C MET A 457 -9.44 -8.84 10.88
N GLU A 458 -9.10 -9.25 9.65
CA GLU A 458 -7.74 -9.66 9.29
C GLU A 458 -6.72 -8.55 9.57
N LEU A 459 -6.99 -7.33 9.09
CA LEU A 459 -6.14 -6.16 9.26
C LEU A 459 -5.99 -5.78 10.75
N ASN A 460 -7.09 -5.77 11.50
CA ASN A 460 -7.11 -5.47 12.94
C ASN A 460 -6.20 -6.41 13.75
N LYS A 461 -6.20 -7.72 13.45
CA LYS A 461 -5.39 -8.71 14.15
C LYS A 461 -3.92 -8.71 13.69
N VAL A 462 -3.68 -8.73 12.38
CA VAL A 462 -2.34 -9.02 11.82
C VAL A 462 -1.28 -7.98 12.19
N PHE A 463 -1.63 -6.68 12.24
CA PHE A 463 -0.67 -5.64 12.63
C PHE A 463 -0.32 -5.69 14.12
N VAL A 464 -1.27 -6.08 14.98
CA VAL A 464 -1.04 -6.18 16.42
C VAL A 464 -0.18 -7.39 16.74
N GLU A 465 -0.52 -8.58 16.24
CA GLU A 465 0.19 -9.81 16.61
C GLU A 465 1.62 -9.86 16.04
N ILE A 466 1.83 -9.40 14.80
CA ILE A 466 3.19 -9.24 14.25
C ILE A 466 3.92 -8.08 14.95
N GLY A 467 3.21 -6.98 15.23
CA GLY A 467 3.75 -5.81 15.93
C GLY A 467 4.31 -6.11 17.32
N ARG A 468 3.74 -7.08 18.03
CA ARG A 468 4.24 -7.60 19.32
C ARG A 468 5.56 -8.36 19.19
N LYS A 469 5.73 -9.15 18.12
CA LYS A 469 6.78 -10.17 18.07
C LYS A 469 8.04 -9.76 17.29
N THR A 470 7.91 -9.08 16.16
CA THR A 470 8.98 -9.12 15.14
C THR A 470 9.40 -7.81 14.51
N ILE A 471 8.55 -6.78 14.45
CA ILE A 471 8.99 -5.50 13.88
C ILE A 471 10.07 -4.91 14.79
N GLY A 472 11.27 -4.63 14.27
CA GLY A 472 12.33 -3.90 14.98
C GLY A 472 13.23 -4.68 15.95
N GLY A 473 13.28 -6.02 15.86
CA GLY A 473 14.40 -6.82 16.40
C GLY A 473 14.49 -6.97 17.93
N HIS A 474 13.51 -6.50 18.69
CA HIS A 474 13.41 -6.69 20.13
C HIS A 474 12.05 -7.26 20.51
N THR A 475 12.03 -8.16 21.48
CA THR A 475 10.76 -8.71 22.00
C THR A 475 9.98 -7.62 22.74
N TRP A 476 8.65 -7.70 22.71
CA TRP A 476 7.75 -6.77 23.39
C TRP A 476 8.13 -6.45 24.84
N GLU A 477 8.60 -7.44 25.60
CA GLU A 477 9.04 -7.27 26.99
C GLU A 477 10.34 -6.45 27.13
N THR A 478 11.16 -6.41 26.09
CA THR A 478 12.34 -5.53 26.00
C THR A 478 11.90 -4.09 25.72
N ASP A 479 10.96 -3.90 24.79
CA ASP A 479 10.36 -2.60 24.48
C ASP A 479 9.58 -2.01 25.67
N LYS A 480 8.84 -2.83 26.44
CA LYS A 480 8.22 -2.39 27.71
C LYS A 480 9.26 -1.89 28.72
N LYS A 481 10.37 -2.61 28.91
CA LYS A 481 11.46 -2.19 29.81
C LYS A 481 12.10 -0.90 29.34
N TYR A 482 12.29 -0.74 28.03
CA TYR A 482 12.79 0.48 27.41
C TYR A 482 11.81 1.65 27.63
N LEU A 483 10.53 1.51 27.29
CA LEU A 483 9.51 2.55 27.47
C LEU A 483 9.31 2.91 28.95
N ALA A 484 9.35 1.94 29.86
CA ALA A 484 9.30 2.19 31.30
C ALA A 484 10.53 2.98 31.78
N ALA A 485 11.73 2.68 31.28
CA ALA A 485 12.94 3.44 31.57
C ALA A 485 12.84 4.89 31.03
N VAL A 486 12.45 5.07 29.76
CA VAL A 486 12.25 6.41 29.15
C VAL A 486 11.22 7.22 29.95
N LYS A 487 10.10 6.60 30.36
CA LYS A 487 9.05 7.26 31.14
C LYS A 487 9.51 7.61 32.57
N ALA A 488 10.39 6.81 33.17
CA ALA A 488 11.01 7.10 34.46
C ALA A 488 12.05 8.24 34.39
N TRP A 489 12.57 8.57 33.22
CA TRP A 489 13.56 9.64 33.02
C TRP A 489 12.92 11.03 32.81
N ASN A 490 11.59 11.13 32.82
CA ASN A 490 10.82 12.38 32.78
C ASN A 490 11.19 13.33 31.61
N ILE A 491 11.57 12.75 30.47
CA ILE A 491 11.89 13.48 29.24
C ILE A 491 10.57 13.93 28.58
N PRO A 492 10.41 15.21 28.19
CA PRO A 492 9.24 15.66 27.44
C PRO A 492 9.03 14.83 26.17
N SER A 493 7.76 14.52 25.87
CA SER A 493 7.31 13.72 24.71
C SER A 493 7.85 14.17 23.35
N ASP A 494 8.23 15.43 23.30
CA ASP A 494 8.58 16.26 22.16
C ASP A 494 10.10 16.28 21.91
N LEU A 495 10.90 15.61 22.77
CA LEU A 495 12.37 15.56 22.68
C LEU A 495 12.94 14.15 22.44
N LEU A 496 12.30 13.36 21.57
CA LEU A 496 12.78 12.05 21.14
C LEU A 496 13.96 12.14 20.16
N LEU A 497 15.14 12.45 20.70
CA LEU A 497 16.44 12.20 20.04
C LEU A 497 16.63 10.68 19.84
N GLY A 498 17.17 10.30 18.68
CA GLY A 498 17.21 8.91 18.22
C GLY A 498 17.95 7.95 19.17
N PRO A 499 17.37 6.79 19.56
CA PRO A 499 17.98 5.89 20.56
C PRO A 499 19.35 5.33 20.17
N CYS A 500 19.61 5.21 18.86
CA CYS A 500 20.77 4.53 18.29
C CYS A 500 22.11 5.13 18.77
N ILE A 501 22.18 6.46 18.88
CA ILE A 501 23.37 7.18 19.32
C ILE A 501 23.66 6.89 20.80
N LEU A 502 22.63 6.85 21.65
CA LEU A 502 22.78 6.61 23.08
C LEU A 502 23.31 5.19 23.38
N PHE A 503 22.82 4.17 22.65
CA PHE A 503 23.17 2.77 22.92
C PHE A 503 24.58 2.38 22.48
N ALA A 504 25.05 2.86 21.32
CA ALA A 504 26.44 2.63 20.89
C ALA A 504 27.44 3.23 21.88
N TRP A 505 27.12 4.41 22.41
CA TRP A 505 27.92 5.14 23.38
C TRP A 505 27.93 4.43 24.75
N VAL A 506 26.76 4.13 25.32
CA VAL A 506 26.64 3.45 26.64
C VAL A 506 27.25 2.04 26.61
N GLY A 507 27.07 1.28 25.53
CA GLY A 507 27.63 -0.08 25.40
C GLY A 507 29.17 -0.09 25.40
N SER A 508 29.79 0.87 24.69
CA SER A 508 31.24 0.99 24.61
C SER A 508 31.84 1.52 25.92
N PHE A 509 31.22 2.55 26.51
CA PHE A 509 31.69 3.17 27.76
C PHE A 509 31.60 2.21 28.96
N LYS A 510 30.51 1.41 29.04
CA LYS A 510 30.33 0.40 30.08
C LYS A 510 31.40 -0.70 30.05
N LYS A 511 31.96 -1.00 28.87
CA LYS A 511 33.09 -1.94 28.70
C LYS A 511 34.42 -1.36 29.21
N LEU A 512 34.66 -0.07 28.97
CA LEU A 512 35.88 0.64 29.37
C LEU A 512 35.93 0.97 30.86
N VAL A 513 34.85 1.55 31.42
CA VAL A 513 34.86 2.04 32.82
C VAL A 513 34.85 0.91 33.84
N LEU A 514 34.10 -0.17 33.60
CA LEU A 514 34.02 -1.32 34.52
C LEU A 514 35.27 -2.21 34.51
N GLN A 515 36.25 -1.95 33.64
CA GLN A 515 37.54 -2.65 33.59
C GLN A 515 38.70 -1.82 34.17
N SER A 516 38.42 -0.62 34.72
CA SER A 516 39.42 0.17 35.45
C SER A 516 39.37 -0.16 36.94
N GLU A 517 40.51 -0.57 37.51
CA GLU A 517 40.63 -0.91 38.94
C GLU A 517 40.78 0.32 39.86
N SER A 518 41.04 1.51 39.29
CA SER A 518 41.17 2.77 40.04
C SER A 518 39.84 3.52 40.16
N ALA A 519 39.40 3.77 41.40
CA ALA A 519 38.20 4.55 41.68
C ALA A 519 38.31 6.02 41.20
N GLU A 520 39.52 6.59 41.21
CA GLU A 520 39.77 7.96 40.72
C GLU A 520 39.67 8.03 39.19
N THR A 521 40.15 7.01 38.48
CA THR A 521 40.00 6.90 37.03
C THR A 521 38.54 6.72 36.63
N GLN A 522 37.76 5.91 37.37
CA GLN A 522 36.32 5.79 37.16
C GLN A 522 35.61 7.14 37.37
N ALA A 523 35.88 7.84 38.48
CA ALA A 523 35.28 9.15 38.76
C ALA A 523 35.65 10.23 37.72
N ALA A 524 36.88 10.22 37.20
CA ALA A 524 37.31 11.10 36.12
C ALA A 524 36.56 10.81 34.81
N CYS A 525 36.38 9.54 34.43
CA CYS A 525 35.61 9.15 33.25
C CYS A 525 34.12 9.56 33.35
N TRP A 526 33.49 9.35 34.51
CA TRP A 526 32.11 9.82 34.76
C TRP A 526 31.99 11.36 34.69
N THR A 527 33.01 12.08 35.14
CA THR A 527 33.03 13.55 35.10
C THR A 527 33.24 14.09 33.67
N ALA A 528 34.11 13.46 32.88
CA ALA A 528 34.29 13.78 31.45
C ALA A 528 33.01 13.52 30.64
N GLN A 529 32.28 12.44 30.97
CA GLN A 529 30.98 12.10 30.39
C GLN A 529 29.89 13.14 30.70
N LEU A 530 29.91 13.77 31.88
CA LEU A 530 28.99 14.86 32.24
C LEU A 530 29.30 16.19 31.56
N LEU A 531 30.52 16.38 31.06
CA LEU A 531 30.98 17.62 30.43
C LEU A 531 31.10 17.54 28.90
N GLY A 532 31.05 16.34 28.32
CA GLY A 532 31.13 16.11 26.87
C GLY A 532 32.54 16.33 26.28
N ILE A 533 33.59 16.26 27.10
CA ILE A 533 34.97 16.53 26.68
C ILE A 533 35.78 15.23 26.74
N VAL A 534 35.92 14.55 25.59
CA VAL A 534 36.99 13.57 25.37
C VAL A 534 37.56 13.81 23.98
N ASP A 535 38.78 14.32 23.94
CA ASP A 535 39.57 14.46 22.72
C ASP A 535 40.32 13.14 22.47
N TYR A 536 40.22 12.61 21.25
CA TYR A 536 40.78 11.30 20.85
C TYR A 536 41.87 11.47 19.79
N ASP A 537 42.88 12.27 20.10
CA ASP A 537 44.09 12.36 19.29
C ASP A 537 45.06 11.22 19.69
N ILE A 538 44.84 10.05 19.08
CA ILE A 538 45.68 8.85 19.27
C ILE A 538 46.50 8.62 18.00
N ASP A 539 47.70 9.20 17.96
CA ASP A 539 48.70 8.99 16.90
C ASP A 539 49.91 8.21 17.45
N ILE A 540 49.64 7.10 18.15
CA ILE A 540 50.66 6.18 18.69
C ILE A 540 50.15 4.74 18.50
N GLY A 541 51.00 3.86 17.93
CA GLY A 541 50.61 2.52 17.49
C GLY A 541 50.04 1.58 18.57
N GLU A 542 49.33 0.55 18.10
CA GLU A 542 48.38 -0.31 18.85
C GLU A 542 48.88 -0.95 20.17
N ALA A 543 50.19 -0.99 20.41
CA ALA A 543 50.78 -1.72 21.54
C ALA A 543 50.58 -1.06 22.93
N ASN A 544 50.13 0.20 23.04
CA ASN A 544 49.99 0.87 24.35
C ASN A 544 48.77 1.79 24.50
N MET A 545 47.66 1.42 23.86
CA MET A 545 46.40 2.19 23.86
C MET A 545 45.87 2.53 25.26
N LYS A 546 46.06 1.65 26.26
CA LYS A 546 45.60 1.87 27.64
C LYS A 546 46.32 3.06 28.32
N GLY A 547 47.65 3.11 28.23
CA GLY A 547 48.44 4.20 28.83
C GLY A 547 48.20 5.56 28.15
N GLY A 548 47.96 5.56 26.84
CA GLY A 548 47.60 6.78 26.09
C GLY A 548 46.26 7.37 26.56
N ILE A 549 45.24 6.53 26.71
CA ILE A 549 43.91 6.93 27.20
C ILE A 549 43.97 7.47 28.64
N GLU A 550 44.70 6.80 29.53
CA GLU A 550 44.87 7.25 30.92
C GLU A 550 45.57 8.62 30.99
N HIS A 551 46.62 8.85 30.19
CA HIS A 551 47.35 10.11 30.16
C HIS A 551 46.52 11.27 29.56
N ALA A 552 45.74 11.00 28.50
CA ALA A 552 44.82 11.97 27.90
C ALA A 552 43.68 12.34 28.86
N ALA A 553 43.06 11.37 29.52
CA ALA A 553 41.99 11.60 30.51
C ALA A 553 42.48 12.47 31.68
N VAL A 554 43.67 12.19 32.24
CA VAL A 554 44.27 12.98 33.32
C VAL A 554 44.60 14.42 32.87
N ARG A 555 45.06 14.61 31.62
CA ARG A 555 45.32 15.95 31.07
C ARG A 555 44.03 16.75 30.89
N THR A 556 43.00 16.14 30.33
CA THR A 556 41.68 16.76 30.10
C THR A 556 41.00 17.10 31.42
N ALA A 557 41.03 16.21 32.41
CA ALA A 557 40.49 16.48 33.76
C ALA A 557 41.18 17.68 34.43
N LYS A 558 42.51 17.79 34.33
CA LYS A 558 43.26 18.95 34.84
C LYS A 558 42.91 20.26 34.11
N MET A 559 42.70 20.21 32.80
CA MET A 559 42.29 21.39 32.02
C MET A 559 40.84 21.84 32.29
N ALA A 560 39.94 20.89 32.55
CA ALA A 560 38.56 21.16 32.96
C ALA A 560 38.50 21.79 34.36
N ALA A 561 39.21 21.20 35.34
CA ALA A 561 39.30 21.72 36.71
C ALA A 561 39.89 23.14 36.77
N ALA A 562 40.79 23.50 35.85
CA ALA A 562 41.36 24.85 35.77
C ALA A 562 40.40 25.92 35.18
N ASN A 563 39.29 25.52 34.54
CA ASN A 563 38.46 26.41 33.70
C ASN A 563 36.96 26.41 34.04
N GLU A 564 36.57 25.96 35.24
CA GLU A 564 35.18 25.70 35.69
C GLU A 564 34.11 26.74 35.30
N ARG A 565 34.45 28.02 35.14
CA ARG A 565 33.49 29.08 34.81
C ARG A 565 33.22 29.33 33.32
N LYS A 566 34.08 28.89 32.40
CA LYS A 566 33.98 29.30 30.97
C LYS A 566 33.32 28.28 30.02
N MET A 567 33.20 27.01 30.39
CA MET A 567 32.71 25.96 29.48
C MET A 567 31.20 25.69 29.49
N ARG A 568 30.40 26.42 30.28
CA ARG A 568 28.93 26.18 30.39
C ARG A 568 28.13 26.37 29.10
N GLY A 569 28.70 27.00 28.06
CA GLY A 569 28.06 27.17 26.74
C GLY A 569 28.65 26.35 25.60
N ALA A 570 29.84 25.74 25.76
CA ALA A 570 30.57 25.13 24.65
C ALA A 570 30.22 23.64 24.39
N GLY A 571 29.72 22.93 25.41
CA GLY A 571 29.46 21.49 25.35
C GLY A 571 28.43 21.03 24.30
N TRP A 572 27.64 21.94 23.73
CA TRP A 572 26.65 21.60 22.70
C TRP A 572 27.20 21.68 21.27
N ALA A 573 28.27 22.45 21.02
CA ALA A 573 28.82 22.62 19.67
C ALA A 573 29.77 21.46 19.26
N GLY A 574 30.44 20.81 20.22
CA GLY A 574 31.38 19.73 19.94
C GLY A 574 30.74 18.43 19.43
N MET A 575 29.49 18.15 19.84
CA MET A 575 28.81 16.87 19.56
C MET A 575 28.51 16.60 18.08
N MET A 576 28.41 17.62 17.22
CA MET A 576 28.02 17.45 15.80
C MET A 576 29.19 17.45 14.81
N VAL A 577 30.39 17.86 15.23
CA VAL A 577 31.53 18.05 14.30
C VAL A 577 32.43 16.81 14.20
N MET A 578 32.52 16.02 15.28
CA MET A 578 33.53 14.96 15.41
C MET A 578 33.24 13.73 14.53
N ASP A 579 31.97 13.32 14.41
CA ASP A 579 31.57 12.11 13.68
C ASP A 579 31.69 12.30 12.14
N GLN A 580 31.36 13.51 11.67
CA GLN A 580 31.51 13.88 10.25
C GLN A 580 32.97 13.86 9.80
N GLN A 581 33.92 14.27 10.66
CA GLN A 581 35.35 14.25 10.33
C GLN A 581 35.90 12.82 10.25
N MET A 582 35.52 11.91 11.15
CA MET A 582 35.96 10.52 11.06
C MET A 582 35.37 9.79 9.84
N PHE A 583 34.09 9.98 9.55
CA PHE A 583 33.46 9.38 8.37
C PHE A 583 34.11 9.87 7.05
N ASN A 584 34.30 11.19 6.92
CA ASN A 584 34.96 11.78 5.76
C ASN A 584 36.42 11.33 5.64
N ARG A 585 37.18 11.31 6.75
CA ARG A 585 38.59 10.86 6.76
C ARG A 585 38.72 9.37 6.40
N HIS A 586 37.77 8.53 6.80
CA HIS A 586 37.77 7.10 6.45
C HIS A 586 37.49 6.88 4.95
N ILE A 587 36.51 7.59 4.37
CA ILE A 587 36.23 7.51 2.92
C ILE A 587 37.39 8.09 2.10
N GLN A 588 37.98 9.22 2.52
CA GLN A 588 39.15 9.82 1.86
C GLN A 588 40.37 8.88 1.92
N MET A 589 40.62 8.22 3.05
CA MET A 589 41.67 7.22 3.19
C MET A 589 41.41 5.97 2.34
N LYS A 590 40.14 5.53 2.20
CA LYS A 590 39.75 4.43 1.29
C LYS A 590 40.00 4.81 -0.17
N TRP A 591 39.57 6.00 -0.61
CA TRP A 591 39.78 6.49 -1.98
C TRP A 591 41.26 6.77 -2.33
N ALA A 592 42.06 7.21 -1.36
CA ALA A 592 43.50 7.35 -1.52
C ALA A 592 44.19 5.98 -1.70
N ARG A 593 43.78 4.96 -0.92
CA ARG A 593 44.26 3.57 -1.07
C ARG A 593 43.80 2.92 -2.39
N GLU A 594 42.65 3.32 -2.92
CA GLU A 594 42.10 2.88 -4.20
C GLU A 594 42.60 3.70 -5.42
N GLY A 595 43.45 4.72 -5.21
CA GLY A 595 44.05 5.52 -6.29
C GLY A 595 43.08 6.47 -7.02
N LYS A 596 41.95 6.86 -6.40
CA LYS A 596 40.83 7.54 -7.07
C LYS A 596 40.80 9.08 -6.99
N GLY A 597 41.76 9.74 -6.35
CA GLY A 597 41.78 11.21 -6.29
C GLY A 597 42.80 11.83 -5.33
N SER A 598 43.04 13.14 -5.48
CA SER A 598 44.12 13.89 -4.83
C SER A 598 43.76 14.48 -3.46
N PHE A 599 44.77 14.62 -2.60
CA PHE A 599 44.69 15.36 -1.33
C PHE A 599 44.46 16.87 -1.56
N ALA A 600 43.70 17.47 -0.65
CA ALA A 600 43.72 18.91 -0.37
C ALA A 600 43.94 19.10 1.14
N ILE A 601 45.07 19.69 1.52
CA ILE A 601 45.38 20.08 2.91
C ILE A 601 45.34 21.60 2.96
N GLY A 602 44.41 22.16 3.72
CA GLY A 602 44.34 23.58 4.04
C GLY A 602 45.09 23.90 5.35
N PRO A 603 45.63 25.11 5.53
CA PRO A 603 46.45 25.47 6.68
C PRO A 603 45.63 25.60 7.99
N SER A 604 46.30 25.35 9.11
CA SER A 604 45.74 25.20 10.46
C SER A 604 45.34 26.48 11.20
N GLU A 605 45.19 27.61 10.52
CA GLU A 605 45.03 28.94 11.15
C GLU A 605 43.96 29.83 10.49
N ILE A 606 42.79 29.27 10.14
CA ILE A 606 41.63 30.06 9.70
C ILE A 606 40.68 30.29 10.89
N SER A 607 40.31 31.56 11.08
CA SER A 607 39.40 32.02 12.12
C SER A 607 38.02 31.33 12.02
N PRO A 608 37.38 30.93 13.15
CA PRO A 608 36.08 30.25 13.14
C PRO A 608 34.90 31.12 12.67
N TYR A 609 35.13 32.38 12.28
CA TYR A 609 34.10 33.28 11.77
C TYR A 609 33.90 33.22 10.24
N ASP A 610 34.85 32.66 9.48
CA ASP A 610 34.86 32.76 8.01
C ASP A 610 34.56 31.45 7.26
N PHE A 611 34.13 30.39 7.95
CA PHE A 611 33.84 29.10 7.31
C PHE A 611 32.39 29.04 6.77
N ALA A 612 32.21 29.45 5.52
CA ALA A 612 30.96 29.32 4.79
C ALA A 612 30.92 28.00 3.98
N VAL A 613 29.98 27.12 4.30
CA VAL A 613 29.59 25.99 3.43
C VAL A 613 28.09 26.08 3.15
N ALA A 614 27.73 26.27 1.89
CA ALA A 614 26.35 26.31 1.42
C ALA A 614 25.83 24.90 1.09
N GLY A 615 24.58 24.60 1.47
CA GLY A 615 23.92 23.32 1.15
C GLY A 615 22.39 23.39 1.27
N TYR A 616 21.70 23.23 0.13
CA TYR A 616 20.25 23.36 -0.09
C TYR A 616 19.85 22.42 -1.25
N VAL A 617 18.64 21.86 -1.36
CA VAL A 617 17.38 21.97 -0.57
C VAL A 617 16.86 20.55 -0.28
N ASP A 618 15.90 20.40 0.64
CA ASP A 618 14.91 19.30 0.65
C ASP A 618 14.24 19.09 -0.73
N CYS A 619 13.74 17.88 -1.01
CA CYS A 619 12.84 17.65 -2.14
C CYS A 619 11.85 16.47 -1.94
N ALA A 620 10.98 16.59 -0.94
CA ALA A 620 9.66 15.92 -0.94
C ALA A 620 8.47 16.91 -0.85
N GLY A 621 8.57 18.07 -1.50
CA GLY A 621 7.40 18.79 -2.02
C GLY A 621 7.12 20.20 -1.48
N LEU A 622 7.75 21.22 -2.09
CA LEU A 622 7.24 22.60 -2.09
C LEU A 622 7.33 23.23 -3.50
N PRO A 623 6.20 23.51 -4.19
CA PRO A 623 6.15 24.33 -5.40
C PRO A 623 6.16 25.85 -5.08
N PRO A 624 6.33 26.75 -6.08
CA PRO A 624 7.07 28.01 -5.89
C PRO A 624 6.24 29.24 -5.49
N PHE A 625 6.97 30.35 -5.24
CA PHE A 625 6.57 31.75 -4.99
C PHE A 625 6.39 32.20 -3.53
N ALA A 626 7.51 32.59 -2.90
CA ALA A 626 7.70 33.95 -2.36
C ALA A 626 9.19 34.20 -2.04
N TYR A 627 9.87 35.05 -2.81
CA TYR A 627 11.23 35.50 -2.48
C TYR A 627 11.13 36.71 -1.53
N GLN A 628 11.50 36.55 -0.26
CA GLN A 628 11.91 37.66 0.60
C GLN A 628 13.44 37.64 0.70
N THR A 629 14.08 38.76 0.37
CA THR A 629 15.53 38.90 0.50
C THR A 629 15.91 39.21 1.95
N ALA A 630 17.01 38.64 2.44
CA ALA A 630 17.46 38.73 3.83
C ALA A 630 17.61 40.17 4.40
N ALA A 631 17.74 41.18 3.54
CA ALA A 631 17.74 42.60 3.91
C ALA A 631 16.43 43.09 4.57
N GLN A 632 15.35 42.30 4.56
CA GLN A 632 14.06 42.64 5.17
C GLN A 632 13.86 42.07 6.59
N LEU A 633 14.81 41.30 7.12
CA LEU A 633 14.74 40.71 8.46
C LEU A 633 15.43 41.61 9.51
N PRO A 634 14.75 42.06 10.58
CA PRO A 634 15.35 42.90 11.60
C PRO A 634 16.35 42.11 12.46
N ALA A 635 17.55 42.65 12.64
CA ALA A 635 18.71 41.99 13.25
C ALA A 635 18.62 41.69 14.77
N SER A 636 17.43 41.79 15.37
CA SER A 636 17.25 41.83 16.84
C SER A 636 16.46 40.65 17.43
N ARG A 637 16.42 39.49 16.75
CA ARG A 637 15.87 38.25 17.33
C ARG A 637 16.86 37.10 17.30
N THR A 638 17.65 37.05 18.36
CA THR A 638 18.43 35.89 18.78
C THR A 638 17.49 34.74 19.17
N ALA A 639 17.24 33.78 18.28
CA ALA A 639 16.90 32.39 18.62
C ALA A 639 16.77 31.51 17.36
N MET A 640 17.13 30.23 17.53
CA MET A 640 16.85 29.10 16.63
C MET A 640 17.45 29.17 15.22
N PHE A 641 18.55 28.43 15.03
CA PHE A 641 18.73 27.66 13.81
C PHE A 641 19.15 26.23 14.14
N VAL A 642 18.59 25.27 13.42
CA VAL A 642 18.77 23.83 13.60
C VAL A 642 19.59 23.29 12.42
N GLY A 643 20.51 22.36 12.69
CA GLY A 643 21.27 21.66 11.66
C GLY A 643 21.41 20.19 12.02
N THR A 644 20.84 19.31 11.21
CA THR A 644 20.99 17.85 11.35
C THR A 644 21.21 17.26 9.96
N LEU A 645 22.29 16.51 9.80
CA LEU A 645 22.55 15.73 8.59
C LEU A 645 22.22 14.26 8.88
N PHE A 646 21.44 13.62 8.00
CA PHE A 646 21.18 12.19 8.06
C PHE A 646 21.88 11.50 6.88
N CYS A 647 22.79 10.57 7.17
CA CYS A 647 23.19 9.55 6.22
C CYS A 647 22.39 8.27 6.50
N ASN A 648 21.68 7.75 5.49
CA ASN A 648 21.20 6.38 5.52
C ASN A 648 22.41 5.45 5.40
N ILE A 649 22.70 4.67 6.46
CA ILE A 649 23.55 3.49 6.36
C ILE A 649 22.64 2.26 6.24
N GLN A 650 22.09 2.11 5.04
CA GLN A 650 21.85 0.80 4.45
C GLN A 650 22.86 0.67 3.30
N ASP A 651 23.39 -0.53 3.09
CA ASP A 651 24.46 -0.86 2.13
C ASP A 651 25.87 -0.31 2.42
N LEU A 652 26.39 -0.63 3.61
CA LEU A 652 27.83 -0.93 3.75
C LEU A 652 28.05 -2.25 4.48
N ASN A 653 27.88 -3.33 3.71
CA ASN A 653 28.68 -4.54 3.90
C ASN A 653 29.03 -5.18 2.54
N GLN A 654 29.70 -4.36 1.70
CA GLN A 654 30.79 -4.76 0.80
C GLN A 654 31.89 -3.68 0.87
#